data_AF-A0ABD3VJ63-F1
#
_entry.id   AF-A0ABD3VJ63-F1
#
_cell.length_a   1.000
_cell.length_b   1.000
_cell.length_c   1.000
_cell.angle_alpha   90.00
_cell.angle_beta   90.00
_cell.angle_gamma   90.00
#
_symmetry.space_group_name_H-M   'P 1'
#
loop_
_entity.id
_entity.type
_entity.pdbx_description
1 polymer ?
#
loop_
_entity_poly.entity_id
_entity_poly.type
_entity_poly.pdbx_seq_one_letter_code
_entity_poly.pdbx_strand_id
1 'polypeptide(L)'
;MSEEVNVIIGHLDANGFLQNSELHFSKGDFLKALENAKAALQIENKNIKACIIAGRSATRLKRFDESYYFYKEGLKIDPKNKIIAEELIDLQKILLDHFDKMGIEAKEQDYNAVHFCSQDVYPEDKELFLLEKEILETKYKLENRLPSMIVDPIKRKEAAQILMKAHKIILAGETEDAIKQCTIALDADPLNITARQLRARLNQEKGNIEQSLQDLYAIPKENRSVDIWKFGGILLHQLGLPVHAEFWYRKATTLSQMKDIEAAMMFQKVRAERIYGPLTINYPIKVNFTKYGRSIFATKGLKIGEIAFEDKPVVLGKLLQYKDISACDHCAASLLTPAEYFGEKYMEFNPPLRSLIKEKWPKDESVRCSCQRQVYCNAKCQNEAWEQYHQIICPNKNVHAHALYDLHDNAGYGLNKDGIREEIWVPQYSPILLARMWAMIVMEAKRLMRKNGLSQPTFQHWAKAKTSLRKFIVFGKSNVASKLPEVFNMMREIFSDCGDGVKYEITEEEFNARYYQATCNLQSYSSSLSTPIHGLLKNLNGVNGITTMILLKLTKEEPKVATFAGMFPLHASLNHACDNNVEIIDGLVDGRPGVYVRVFRDLNAGDELFTTYIDTTMPRKIRRAWLFKSFNFWCQCRRCQFEGDGPNICTNCGKYAQEDKKFQHCGKCKKAWYCSLQCQKEAWVKGHIAICQLQHSMVNPKTIDTDLQDR
;
A
#
# COMPACT_ATOMS: atom_id res chain seq x y z
N MET A 1 -38.61 22.31 -17.05
CA MET A 1 -38.95 22.87 -15.74
C MET A 1 -37.74 22.69 -14.81
N SER A 2 -36.55 23.27 -14.96
CA SER A 2 -36.05 24.56 -15.48
C SER A 2 -36.75 25.78 -14.87
N GLU A 3 -36.07 26.36 -13.87
CA GLU A 3 -36.11 27.76 -13.37
C GLU A 3 -36.84 28.16 -12.08
N GLU A 4 -37.60 27.32 -11.35
CA GLU A 4 -38.32 27.82 -10.14
C GLU A 4 -38.13 27.03 -8.84
N VAL A 5 -36.89 26.67 -8.49
CA VAL A 5 -36.53 26.28 -7.11
C VAL A 5 -35.24 26.97 -6.65
N ASN A 6 -35.11 28.27 -6.95
CA ASN A 6 -34.05 29.14 -6.43
C ASN A 6 -34.68 30.31 -5.66
N VAL A 7 -35.37 30.00 -4.56
CA VAL A 7 -35.91 31.00 -3.64
C VAL A 7 -35.33 30.77 -2.24
N ILE A 8 -34.42 31.68 -1.88
CA ILE A 8 -33.93 32.05 -0.54
C ILE A 8 -33.13 30.97 0.20
N ILE A 9 -31.88 30.76 -0.22
CA ILE A 9 -30.77 30.49 0.70
C ILE A 9 -29.75 31.59 0.43
N GLY A 10 -29.59 32.54 1.36
CA GLY A 10 -28.49 33.49 1.26
C GLY A 10 -27.18 32.71 1.16
N HIS A 11 -26.37 32.96 0.14
CA HIS A 11 -25.01 32.43 0.09
C HIS A 11 -24.27 32.99 1.31
N LEU A 12 -24.14 32.18 2.36
CA LEU A 12 -23.32 32.52 3.51
C LEU A 12 -21.88 32.69 3.01
N ASP A 13 -21.24 33.77 3.43
CA ASP A 13 -19.80 33.93 3.27
C ASP A 13 -19.04 33.02 4.26
N ALA A 14 -17.72 32.99 4.17
CA ALA A 14 -16.90 32.15 5.05
C ALA A 14 -17.18 32.42 6.56
N ASN A 15 -17.47 33.67 6.93
CA ASN A 15 -17.78 34.05 8.30
C ASN A 15 -19.15 33.53 8.76
N GLY A 16 -20.17 33.58 7.89
CA GLY A 16 -21.48 33.02 8.17
C GLY A 16 -21.42 31.51 8.41
N PHE A 17 -20.68 30.77 7.59
CA PHE A 17 -20.42 29.35 7.82
C PHE A 17 -19.65 29.10 9.12
N LEU A 18 -18.64 29.93 9.44
CA LEU A 18 -17.89 29.80 10.68
C LEU A 18 -18.77 30.01 11.93
N GLN A 19 -19.64 31.02 11.93
CA GLN A 19 -20.58 31.27 13.05
C GLN A 19 -21.56 30.10 13.23
N ASN A 20 -22.08 29.55 12.13
CA ASN A 20 -22.93 28.36 12.18
C ASN A 20 -22.16 27.15 12.75
N SER A 21 -20.89 26.99 12.36
CA SER A 21 -20.02 25.94 12.89
C SER A 21 -19.88 26.03 14.40
N GLU A 22 -19.57 27.21 14.93
CA GLU A 22 -19.46 27.46 16.38
C GLU A 22 -20.78 27.20 17.12
N LEU A 23 -21.92 27.60 16.53
CA LEU A 23 -23.25 27.35 17.08
C LEU A 23 -23.57 25.86 17.16
N HIS A 24 -23.34 25.10 16.09
CA HIS A 24 -23.56 23.66 16.08
C HIS A 24 -22.62 22.93 17.06
N PHE A 25 -21.37 23.38 17.15
CA PHE A 25 -20.40 22.83 18.08
C PHE A 25 -20.87 22.99 19.54
N SER A 26 -21.37 24.18 19.91
CA SER A 26 -21.89 24.43 21.27
C SER A 26 -23.15 23.63 21.60
N LYS A 27 -23.96 23.26 20.58
CA LYS A 27 -25.12 22.38 20.73
C LYS A 27 -24.77 20.88 20.79
N GLY A 28 -23.49 20.52 20.60
CA GLY A 28 -23.04 19.12 20.54
C GLY A 28 -23.29 18.44 19.18
N ASP A 29 -23.75 19.17 18.17
CA ASP A 29 -23.91 18.68 16.80
C ASP A 29 -22.57 18.81 16.05
N PHE A 30 -21.62 17.95 16.42
CA PHE A 30 -20.24 18.04 15.93
C PHE A 30 -20.11 17.75 14.43
N LEU A 31 -21.03 16.96 13.85
CA LEU A 31 -21.02 16.67 12.42
C LEU A 31 -21.35 17.93 11.61
N LYS A 32 -22.46 18.62 11.94
CA LYS A 32 -22.80 19.88 11.27
C LYS A 32 -21.79 20.97 11.57
N ALA A 33 -21.21 20.99 12.77
CA ALA A 33 -20.13 21.91 13.08
C ALA A 33 -18.95 21.71 12.11
N LEU A 34 -18.54 20.47 11.90
CA LEU A 34 -17.47 20.12 10.97
C LEU A 34 -17.81 20.48 9.52
N GLU A 35 -19.01 20.18 9.05
CA GLU A 35 -19.50 20.51 7.71
C GLU A 35 -19.42 22.01 7.42
N ASN A 36 -19.95 22.83 8.33
CA ASN A 36 -19.91 24.28 8.20
C ASN A 36 -18.47 24.80 8.23
N ALA A 37 -17.59 24.20 9.05
CA ALA A 37 -16.17 24.57 9.07
C ALA A 37 -15.46 24.25 7.76
N LYS A 38 -15.73 23.07 7.17
CA LYS A 38 -15.22 22.67 5.85
C LYS A 38 -15.71 23.62 4.76
N ALA A 39 -17.00 23.99 4.77
CA ALA A 39 -17.56 24.96 3.83
C ALA A 39 -16.88 26.34 3.94
N ALA A 40 -16.63 26.81 5.17
CA ALA A 40 -15.86 28.04 5.39
C ALA A 40 -14.45 27.96 4.81
N LEU A 41 -13.75 26.83 4.99
CA LEU A 41 -12.40 26.60 4.43
C LEU A 41 -12.39 26.46 2.90
N GLN A 42 -13.48 26.01 2.28
CA GLN A 42 -13.60 25.98 0.82
C GLN A 42 -13.68 27.38 0.23
N ILE A 43 -14.36 28.30 0.92
CA ILE A 43 -14.47 29.71 0.51
C ILE A 43 -13.18 30.46 0.85
N GLU A 44 -12.68 30.32 2.08
CA GLU A 44 -11.48 30.96 2.59
C GLU A 44 -10.48 29.93 3.14
N ASN A 45 -9.62 29.42 2.26
CA ASN A 45 -8.67 28.36 2.59
C ASN A 45 -7.55 28.75 3.58
N LYS A 46 -7.45 30.03 3.95
CA LYS A 46 -6.51 30.55 4.96
C LYS A 46 -7.19 31.01 6.24
N ASN A 47 -8.35 30.43 6.58
CA ASN A 47 -9.08 30.76 7.80
C ASN A 47 -8.67 29.88 8.98
N ILE A 48 -7.87 30.44 9.90
CA ILE A 48 -7.35 29.70 11.05
C ILE A 48 -8.42 29.27 12.07
N LYS A 49 -9.49 30.07 12.22
CA LYS A 49 -10.59 29.74 13.14
C LYS A 49 -11.38 28.55 12.62
N ALA A 50 -11.62 28.51 11.31
CA ALA A 50 -12.25 27.37 10.65
C ALA A 50 -11.41 26.10 10.81
N CYS A 51 -10.08 26.16 10.70
CA CYS A 51 -9.19 25.05 11.01
C CYS A 51 -9.33 24.56 12.47
N ILE A 52 -9.38 25.48 13.44
CA ILE A 52 -9.51 25.13 14.87
C ILE A 52 -10.85 24.44 15.15
N ILE A 53 -11.97 25.02 14.70
CA ILE A 53 -13.29 24.44 14.98
C ILE A 53 -13.51 23.13 14.21
N ALA A 54 -12.99 22.99 12.99
CA ALA A 54 -12.98 21.74 12.25
C ALA A 54 -12.19 20.66 13.02
N GLY A 55 -10.98 21.01 13.48
CA GLY A 55 -10.14 20.12 14.27
C GLY A 55 -10.80 19.65 15.57
N ARG A 56 -11.46 20.57 16.29
CA ARG A 56 -12.21 20.26 17.52
C ARG A 56 -13.40 19.36 17.23
N SER A 57 -14.17 19.67 16.19
CA SER A 57 -15.35 18.91 15.79
C SER A 57 -14.97 17.48 15.41
N ALA A 58 -13.93 17.33 14.58
CA ALA A 58 -13.37 16.03 14.20
C ALA A 58 -12.84 15.24 15.42
N THR A 59 -12.20 15.91 16.39
CA THR A 59 -11.78 15.26 17.65
C THR A 59 -12.96 14.65 18.40
N ARG A 60 -14.06 15.40 18.53
CA ARG A 60 -15.29 14.95 19.21
C ARG A 60 -15.98 13.81 18.48
N LEU A 61 -15.89 13.79 17.15
CA LEU A 61 -16.34 12.69 16.30
C LEU A 61 -15.39 11.48 16.29
N LYS A 62 -14.26 11.54 17.01
CA LYS A 62 -13.17 10.53 17.00
C LYS A 62 -12.50 10.35 15.63
N ARG A 63 -12.66 11.34 14.74
CA ARG A 63 -11.96 11.46 13.46
C ARG A 63 -10.58 12.11 13.69
N PHE A 64 -9.70 11.40 14.40
CA PHE A 64 -8.44 11.96 14.93
C PHE A 64 -7.48 12.45 13.85
N ASP A 65 -7.43 11.79 12.70
CA ASP A 65 -6.52 12.15 11.63
C ASP A 65 -7.01 13.35 10.83
N GLU A 66 -8.32 13.42 10.60
CA GLU A 66 -8.98 14.61 10.05
C GLU A 66 -8.78 15.81 10.99
N SER A 67 -8.89 15.58 12.30
CA SER A 67 -8.58 16.58 13.31
C SER A 67 -7.12 17.06 13.21
N TYR A 68 -6.18 16.12 13.16
CA TYR A 68 -4.75 16.43 13.01
C TYR A 68 -4.46 17.21 11.73
N TYR A 69 -5.09 16.82 10.62
CA TYR A 69 -4.99 17.52 9.34
C TYR A 69 -5.39 18.99 9.46
N PHE A 70 -6.58 19.29 10.01
CA PHE A 70 -7.03 20.68 10.15
C PHE A 70 -6.09 21.50 11.04
N TYR A 71 -5.59 20.94 12.14
CA TYR A 71 -4.60 21.61 12.97
C TYR A 71 -3.29 21.88 12.22
N LYS A 72 -2.82 20.94 11.40
CA LYS A 72 -1.60 21.13 10.59
C LYS A 72 -1.80 22.17 9.50
N GLU A 73 -2.95 22.21 8.84
CA GLU A 73 -3.28 23.29 7.89
C GLU A 73 -3.31 24.65 8.60
N GLY A 74 -3.90 24.73 9.80
CA GLY A 74 -3.87 25.94 10.62
C GLY A 74 -2.44 26.39 10.98
N LEU A 75 -1.54 25.45 11.30
CA LEU A 75 -0.12 25.76 11.57
C LEU A 75 0.68 26.14 10.32
N LYS A 76 0.24 25.77 9.10
CA LYS A 76 0.83 26.32 7.87
C LYS A 76 0.51 27.80 7.70
N ILE A 77 -0.65 28.23 8.18
CA ILE A 77 -1.09 29.63 8.16
C ILE A 77 -0.38 30.42 9.26
N ASP A 78 -0.39 29.92 10.49
CA ASP A 78 0.31 30.51 11.64
C ASP A 78 1.11 29.43 12.40
N PRO A 79 2.41 29.28 12.11
CA PRO A 79 3.26 28.26 12.75
C PRO A 79 3.42 28.40 14.26
N LYS A 80 3.05 29.55 14.85
CA LYS A 80 3.21 29.84 16.29
C LYS A 80 1.86 29.90 17.01
N ASN A 81 0.80 29.41 16.39
CA ASN A 81 -0.54 29.47 16.98
C ASN A 81 -0.63 28.63 18.26
N LYS A 82 -0.82 29.32 19.41
CA LYS A 82 -0.87 28.67 20.72
C LYS A 82 -2.09 27.77 20.91
N ILE A 83 -3.24 28.19 20.38
CA ILE A 83 -4.51 27.44 20.50
C ILE A 83 -4.36 26.09 19.79
N ILE A 84 -3.88 26.09 18.54
CA ILE A 84 -3.68 24.83 17.81
C ILE A 84 -2.66 23.93 18.50
N ALA A 85 -1.59 24.50 19.07
CA ALA A 85 -0.60 23.72 19.81
C ALA A 85 -1.22 23.03 21.06
N GLU A 86 -2.09 23.73 21.79
CA GLU A 86 -2.84 23.18 22.94
C GLU A 86 -3.83 22.10 22.50
N GLU A 87 -4.61 22.36 21.44
CA GLU A 87 -5.56 21.39 20.88
C GLU A 87 -4.86 20.12 20.37
N LEU A 88 -3.67 20.23 19.78
CA LEU A 88 -2.86 19.08 19.38
C LEU A 88 -2.39 18.25 20.57
N ILE A 89 -2.06 18.89 21.70
CA ILE A 89 -1.72 18.19 22.94
C ILE A 89 -2.95 17.46 23.49
N ASP A 90 -4.12 18.09 23.46
CA ASP A 90 -5.35 17.47 23.94
C ASP A 90 -5.82 16.33 23.04
N LEU A 91 -5.70 16.48 21.72
CA LEU A 91 -5.90 15.39 20.75
C LEU A 91 -4.97 14.21 21.08
N GLN A 92 -3.69 14.46 21.35
CA GLN A 92 -2.74 13.42 21.73
C GLN A 92 -3.16 12.71 23.02
N LYS A 93 -3.64 13.44 24.05
CA LYS A 93 -4.13 12.83 25.29
C LYS A 93 -5.37 11.96 25.04
N ILE A 94 -6.35 12.47 24.31
CA ILE A 94 -7.59 11.73 23.97
C ILE A 94 -7.26 10.47 23.18
N LEU A 95 -6.35 10.57 22.23
CA LEU A 95 -5.87 9.44 21.47
C LEU A 95 -5.26 8.40 22.41
N LEU A 96 -4.30 8.78 23.26
CA LEU A 96 -3.66 7.86 24.21
C LEU A 96 -4.65 7.22 25.18
N ASP A 97 -5.58 7.99 25.74
CA ASP A 97 -6.63 7.48 26.63
C ASP A 97 -7.56 6.49 25.89
N HIS A 98 -7.93 6.79 24.64
CA HIS A 98 -8.67 5.87 23.80
C HIS A 98 -7.91 4.55 23.59
N PHE A 99 -6.60 4.61 23.30
CA PHE A 99 -5.74 3.43 23.16
C PHE A 99 -5.56 2.65 24.47
N ASP A 100 -5.34 3.35 25.58
CA ASP A 100 -5.15 2.73 26.89
C ASP A 100 -6.47 2.03 27.33
N LYS A 101 -7.63 2.65 27.07
CA LYS A 101 -8.98 2.06 27.30
C LYS A 101 -9.34 0.89 26.41
N MET A 102 -8.72 0.75 25.24
CA MET A 102 -8.87 -0.46 24.40
C MET A 102 -8.25 -1.71 25.03
N GLY A 103 -7.70 -1.62 26.25
CA GLY A 103 -7.22 -2.77 27.01
C GLY A 103 -5.89 -3.32 26.47
N ILE A 104 -5.12 -2.51 25.75
CA ILE A 104 -3.79 -2.89 25.27
C ILE A 104 -2.76 -2.70 26.40
N GLU A 105 -3.02 -3.31 27.55
CA GLU A 105 -1.97 -3.95 28.35
C GLU A 105 -1.62 -5.34 27.77
N ALA A 106 -2.21 -5.71 26.64
CA ALA A 106 -1.81 -6.87 25.85
C ALA A 106 -0.33 -6.72 25.49
N LYS A 107 0.52 -7.57 26.08
CA LYS A 107 1.86 -7.91 25.58
C LYS A 107 1.87 -7.72 24.07
N GLU A 108 2.75 -6.85 23.55
CA GLU A 108 2.89 -6.60 22.10
C GLU A 108 2.68 -7.92 21.37
N GLN A 109 1.49 -8.14 20.79
CA GLN A 109 1.16 -9.45 20.24
C GLN A 109 2.19 -9.75 19.15
N ASP A 110 2.65 -11.01 19.08
CA ASP A 110 3.61 -11.41 18.06
C ASP A 110 3.02 -11.17 16.68
N TYR A 111 3.49 -10.10 16.03
CA TYR A 111 3.16 -9.78 14.65
C TYR A 111 3.69 -10.91 13.75
N ASN A 112 2.83 -11.49 12.93
CA ASN A 112 3.22 -12.48 11.93
C ASN A 112 2.67 -12.11 10.55
N ALA A 113 3.57 -11.69 9.66
CA ALA A 113 3.20 -11.28 8.31
C ALA A 113 2.46 -12.35 7.50
N VAL A 114 2.75 -13.64 7.72
CA VAL A 114 2.11 -14.71 6.94
C VAL A 114 0.62 -14.85 7.26
N HIS A 115 0.15 -14.39 8.42
CA HIS A 115 -1.28 -14.41 8.77
C HIS A 115 -2.11 -13.45 7.91
N PHE A 116 -1.48 -12.45 7.28
CA PHE A 116 -2.15 -11.46 6.44
C PHE A 116 -2.05 -11.80 4.93
N CYS A 117 -1.40 -12.92 4.59
CA CYS A 117 -1.11 -13.28 3.20
C CYS A 117 -1.81 -14.59 2.81
N SER A 118 -2.57 -14.56 1.72
CA SER A 118 -3.18 -15.77 1.16
C SER A 118 -2.14 -16.72 0.57
N GLN A 119 -2.42 -18.04 0.66
CA GLN A 119 -1.69 -19.12 -0.02
C GLN A 119 -2.40 -19.64 -1.28
N ASP A 120 -3.45 -18.93 -1.72
CA ASP A 120 -4.24 -19.34 -2.87
C ASP A 120 -3.42 -19.36 -4.15
N VAL A 121 -3.79 -20.26 -5.05
CA VAL A 121 -3.17 -20.45 -6.36
C VAL A 121 -3.46 -19.23 -7.24
N TYR A 122 -2.47 -18.76 -8.00
CA TYR A 122 -2.74 -17.80 -9.06
C TYR A 122 -3.38 -18.50 -10.27
N PRO A 123 -4.31 -17.86 -10.97
CA PRO A 123 -5.01 -18.48 -12.09
C PRO A 123 -4.05 -19.00 -13.17
N GLU A 124 -2.99 -18.23 -13.44
CA GLU A 124 -1.92 -18.57 -14.41
C GLU A 124 -0.98 -19.66 -13.90
N ASP A 125 -0.99 -19.96 -12.59
CA ASP A 125 -0.16 -21.03 -12.03
C ASP A 125 -0.57 -22.39 -12.58
N LYS A 126 -1.79 -22.59 -13.08
CA LYS A 126 -2.17 -23.89 -13.65
C LYS A 126 -1.34 -24.22 -14.90
N GLU A 127 -1.19 -23.27 -15.81
CA GLU A 127 -0.41 -23.45 -17.05
C GLU A 127 1.08 -23.57 -16.74
N LEU A 128 1.59 -22.68 -15.87
CA LEU A 128 2.98 -22.72 -15.43
C LEU A 128 3.31 -24.02 -14.67
N PHE A 129 2.38 -24.51 -13.83
CA PHE A 129 2.53 -25.78 -13.15
C PHE A 129 2.53 -26.95 -14.14
N LEU A 130 1.72 -26.93 -15.20
CA LEU A 130 1.79 -27.99 -16.22
C LEU A 130 3.13 -27.96 -16.98
N LEU A 131 3.63 -26.77 -17.32
CA LEU A 131 4.93 -26.58 -17.97
C LEU A 131 6.09 -27.09 -17.08
N GLU A 132 6.13 -26.65 -15.82
CA GLU A 132 7.16 -27.11 -14.89
C GLU A 132 7.06 -28.63 -14.63
N LYS A 133 5.84 -29.20 -14.71
CA LYS A 133 5.63 -30.63 -14.56
C LYS A 133 6.23 -31.38 -15.74
N GLU A 134 6.05 -30.88 -16.96
CA GLU A 134 6.69 -31.42 -18.15
C GLU A 134 8.23 -31.36 -18.03
N ILE A 135 8.78 -30.27 -17.48
CA ILE A 135 10.22 -30.17 -17.20
C ILE A 135 10.67 -31.27 -16.22
N LEU A 136 9.91 -31.50 -15.15
CA LEU A 136 10.19 -32.56 -14.17
C LEU A 136 10.18 -33.96 -14.80
N GLU A 137 9.21 -34.23 -15.68
CA GLU A 137 9.06 -35.53 -16.35
C GLU A 137 10.12 -35.74 -17.43
N THR A 138 10.40 -34.74 -18.27
CA THR A 138 11.29 -34.87 -19.43
C THR A 138 12.76 -34.68 -19.09
N LYS A 139 13.10 -33.63 -18.34
CA LYS A 139 14.50 -33.28 -18.02
C LYS A 139 15.03 -34.09 -16.83
N TYR A 140 14.24 -34.18 -15.77
CA TYR A 140 14.66 -34.80 -14.51
C TYR A 140 14.16 -36.25 -14.34
N LYS A 141 13.40 -36.78 -15.31
CA LYS A 141 12.89 -38.16 -15.34
C LYS A 141 12.07 -38.55 -14.10
N LEU A 142 11.34 -37.58 -13.53
CA LEU A 142 10.54 -37.76 -12.32
C LEU A 142 9.11 -38.17 -12.67
N GLU A 143 8.90 -39.44 -12.99
CA GLU A 143 7.54 -40.00 -13.17
C GLU A 143 6.91 -40.40 -11.81
N ASN A 144 5.59 -40.27 -11.69
CA ASN A 144 4.79 -40.78 -10.56
C ASN A 144 4.64 -42.32 -10.61
N ARG A 145 5.73 -43.06 -10.82
CA ARG A 145 5.70 -44.53 -10.76
C ARG A 145 6.15 -44.99 -9.39
N LEU A 146 5.19 -45.36 -8.55
CA LEU A 146 5.45 -46.11 -7.34
C LEU A 146 5.55 -47.60 -7.70
N PRO A 147 6.65 -48.28 -7.35
CA PRO A 147 6.66 -49.73 -7.39
C PRO A 147 5.62 -50.27 -6.41
N SER A 148 4.65 -51.07 -6.87
CA SER A 148 3.81 -51.88 -5.97
C SER A 148 4.65 -53.03 -5.41
N MET A 149 5.54 -52.74 -4.46
CA MET A 149 6.46 -53.72 -3.91
C MET A 149 6.09 -54.05 -2.47
N ILE A 150 5.82 -55.34 -2.21
CA ILE A 150 5.75 -55.87 -0.86
C ILE A 150 7.20 -56.19 -0.45
N VAL A 151 7.73 -55.45 0.52
CA VAL A 151 9.09 -55.65 1.04
C VAL A 151 9.06 -56.60 2.23
N ASP A 152 9.90 -57.63 2.20
CA ASP A 152 10.08 -58.62 3.26
C ASP A 152 10.48 -57.96 4.62
N PRO A 153 9.81 -58.30 5.75
CA PRO A 153 10.20 -57.85 7.09
C PRO A 153 11.69 -58.03 7.45
N ILE A 154 12.33 -59.10 6.99
CA ILE A 154 13.77 -59.34 7.23
C ILE A 154 14.60 -58.25 6.55
N LYS A 155 14.28 -57.92 5.31
CA LYS A 155 14.96 -56.88 4.53
C LYS A 155 14.75 -55.49 5.12
N ARG A 156 13.58 -55.20 5.69
CA ARG A 156 13.34 -53.96 6.44
C ARG A 156 14.25 -53.83 7.67
N LYS A 157 14.44 -54.94 8.41
CA LYS A 157 15.32 -54.96 9.59
C LYS A 157 16.79 -54.78 9.20
N GLU A 158 17.21 -55.41 8.10
CA GLU A 158 18.54 -55.25 7.51
C GLU A 158 18.80 -53.79 7.12
N ALA A 159 17.88 -53.16 6.38
CA ALA A 159 17.96 -51.76 6.00
C ALA A 159 18.07 -50.82 7.22
N ALA A 160 17.30 -51.07 8.28
CA ALA A 160 17.37 -50.27 9.51
C ALA A 160 18.75 -50.34 10.19
N GLN A 161 19.39 -51.51 10.20
CA GLN A 161 20.74 -51.67 10.74
C GLN A 161 21.79 -50.94 9.90
N ILE A 162 21.66 -50.98 8.57
CA ILE A 162 22.54 -50.26 7.64
C ILE A 162 22.40 -48.74 7.88
N LEU A 163 21.18 -48.23 8.08
CA LEU A 163 20.96 -46.81 8.36
C LEU A 163 21.59 -46.35 9.68
N MET A 164 21.62 -47.19 10.71
CA MET A 164 22.34 -46.86 11.94
C MET A 164 23.84 -46.68 11.69
N LYS A 165 24.43 -47.47 10.78
CA LYS A 165 25.83 -47.29 10.36
C LYS A 165 26.00 -46.00 9.56
N ALA A 166 25.11 -45.74 8.60
CA ALA A 166 25.10 -44.50 7.81
C ALA A 166 25.09 -43.26 8.73
N HIS A 167 24.25 -43.25 9.76
CA HIS A 167 24.17 -42.14 10.70
C HIS A 167 25.48 -41.89 11.46
N LYS A 168 26.19 -42.95 11.87
CA LYS A 168 27.52 -42.81 12.49
C LYS A 168 28.55 -42.20 11.55
N ILE A 169 28.52 -42.59 10.28
CA ILE A 169 29.41 -42.06 9.23
C ILE A 169 29.12 -40.57 8.97
N ILE A 170 27.85 -40.18 8.98
CA ILE A 170 27.45 -38.76 8.87
C ILE A 170 28.02 -37.93 10.03
N LEU A 171 27.95 -38.45 11.27
CA LEU A 171 28.53 -37.78 12.43
C LEU A 171 30.06 -37.67 12.36
N ALA A 172 30.72 -38.56 11.61
CA ALA A 172 32.15 -38.49 11.32
C ALA A 172 32.49 -37.52 10.17
N GLY A 173 31.50 -36.96 9.48
CA GLY A 173 31.70 -36.03 8.36
C GLY A 173 31.99 -36.69 7.01
N GLU A 174 31.84 -38.01 6.89
CA GLU A 174 32.16 -38.77 5.67
C GLU A 174 30.93 -38.89 4.75
N THR A 175 30.57 -37.79 4.08
CA THR A 175 29.34 -37.67 3.28
C THR A 175 29.20 -38.73 2.18
N GLU A 176 30.28 -39.07 1.46
CA GLU A 176 30.19 -40.03 0.34
C GLU A 176 29.88 -41.45 0.80
N ASP A 177 30.54 -41.89 1.87
CA ASP A 177 30.33 -43.23 2.40
C ASP A 177 28.97 -43.34 3.09
N ALA A 178 28.47 -42.25 3.69
CA ALA A 178 27.10 -42.17 4.17
C ALA A 178 26.08 -42.33 3.02
N ILE A 179 26.29 -41.66 1.87
CA ILE A 179 25.43 -41.83 0.68
C ILE A 179 25.46 -43.29 0.20
N LYS A 180 26.64 -43.93 0.15
CA LYS A 180 26.77 -45.35 -0.22
C LYS A 180 25.96 -46.24 0.72
N GLN A 181 26.07 -46.05 2.04
CA GLN A 181 25.30 -46.83 3.01
C GLN A 181 23.78 -46.61 2.86
N CYS A 182 23.34 -45.38 2.62
CA CYS A 182 21.92 -45.12 2.33
C CYS A 182 21.44 -45.82 1.06
N THR A 183 22.28 -45.89 0.02
CA THR A 183 21.96 -46.64 -1.21
C THR A 183 21.83 -48.13 -0.92
N ILE A 184 22.75 -48.74 -0.18
CA ILE A 184 22.67 -50.15 0.20
C ILE A 184 21.40 -50.42 1.03
N ALA A 185 21.03 -49.50 1.94
CA ALA A 185 19.79 -49.60 2.70
C ALA A 185 18.55 -49.55 1.81
N LEU A 186 18.57 -48.75 0.73
CA LEU A 186 17.48 -48.65 -0.23
C LEU A 186 17.42 -49.82 -1.21
N ASP A 187 18.54 -50.47 -1.50
CA ASP A 187 18.55 -51.72 -2.27
C ASP A 187 17.87 -52.85 -1.48
N ALA A 188 18.03 -52.86 -0.14
CA ALA A 188 17.36 -53.81 0.74
C ALA A 188 15.87 -53.45 0.96
N ASP A 189 15.56 -52.18 1.22
CA ASP A 189 14.20 -51.68 1.41
C ASP A 189 13.96 -50.40 0.58
N PRO A 190 13.49 -50.54 -0.68
CA PRO A 190 13.26 -49.40 -1.56
C PRO A 190 12.17 -48.44 -1.06
N LEU A 191 11.32 -48.86 -0.11
CA LEU A 191 10.26 -48.01 0.44
C LEU A 191 10.69 -47.29 1.73
N ASN A 192 11.96 -47.43 2.13
CA ASN A 192 12.47 -46.84 3.36
C ASN A 192 12.54 -45.30 3.30
N ILE A 193 11.55 -44.65 3.90
CA ILE A 193 11.40 -43.19 3.90
C ILE A 193 12.64 -42.50 4.52
N THR A 194 13.13 -43.03 5.64
CA THR A 194 14.28 -42.46 6.36
C THR A 194 15.55 -42.49 5.51
N ALA A 195 15.81 -43.61 4.83
CA ALA A 195 16.94 -43.74 3.92
C ALA A 195 16.86 -42.75 2.76
N ARG A 196 15.67 -42.59 2.14
CA ARG A 196 15.45 -41.63 1.05
C ARG A 196 15.68 -40.20 1.52
N GLN A 197 15.10 -39.81 2.65
CA GLN A 197 15.29 -38.46 3.21
C GLN A 197 16.76 -38.17 3.52
N LEU A 198 17.46 -39.11 4.14
CA LEU A 198 18.86 -38.94 4.53
C LEU A 198 19.75 -38.82 3.31
N ARG A 199 19.59 -39.72 2.33
CA ARG A 199 20.33 -39.69 1.07
C ARG A 199 20.04 -38.42 0.28
N ALA A 200 18.80 -37.94 0.29
CA ALA A 200 18.43 -36.67 -0.35
C ALA A 200 19.19 -35.49 0.27
N ARG A 201 19.20 -35.36 1.60
CA ARG A 201 19.94 -34.28 2.29
C ARG A 201 21.43 -34.30 1.96
N LEU A 202 22.07 -35.46 2.05
CA LEU A 202 23.50 -35.62 1.74
C LEU A 202 23.80 -35.28 0.27
N ASN A 203 22.91 -35.66 -0.65
CA ASN A 203 23.03 -35.29 -2.06
C ASN A 203 22.86 -33.79 -2.28
N GLN A 204 21.93 -33.13 -1.59
CA GLN A 204 21.79 -31.68 -1.66
C GLN A 204 23.06 -30.96 -1.20
N GLU A 205 23.67 -31.39 -0.10
CA GLU A 205 24.93 -30.83 0.42
C GLU A 205 26.07 -30.95 -0.60
N LYS A 206 26.09 -32.04 -1.38
CA LYS A 206 27.04 -32.23 -2.50
C LYS A 206 26.67 -31.46 -3.77
N GLY A 207 25.54 -30.75 -3.81
CA GLY A 207 25.03 -30.07 -5.01
C GLY A 207 24.30 -30.99 -6.00
N ASN A 208 24.06 -32.26 -5.65
CA ASN A 208 23.34 -33.25 -6.46
C ASN A 208 21.81 -33.09 -6.29
N ILE A 209 21.28 -31.93 -6.69
CA ILE A 209 19.87 -31.56 -6.47
C ILE A 209 18.89 -32.54 -7.16
N GLU A 210 19.23 -33.02 -8.36
CA GLU A 210 18.41 -33.98 -9.10
C GLU A 210 18.22 -35.29 -8.33
N GLN A 211 19.33 -35.88 -7.86
CA GLN A 211 19.29 -37.14 -7.11
C GLN A 211 18.51 -36.98 -5.80
N SER A 212 18.67 -35.83 -5.15
CA SER A 212 17.90 -35.47 -3.96
C SER A 212 16.40 -35.40 -4.24
N LEU A 213 16.01 -34.77 -5.35
CA LEU A 213 14.60 -34.66 -5.73
C LEU A 213 14.01 -36.02 -6.13
N GLN A 214 14.75 -36.87 -6.83
CA GLN A 214 14.36 -38.25 -7.15
C GLN A 214 14.03 -39.06 -5.89
N ASP A 215 14.88 -38.94 -4.86
CA ASP A 215 14.64 -39.62 -3.58
C ASP A 215 13.34 -39.15 -2.90
N LEU A 216 13.05 -37.86 -2.91
CA LEU A 216 11.80 -37.35 -2.34
C LEU A 216 10.57 -37.71 -3.18
N TYR A 217 10.69 -37.73 -4.51
CA TYR A 217 9.59 -38.11 -5.41
C TYR A 217 9.22 -39.59 -5.30
N ALA A 218 10.20 -40.45 -5.02
CA ALA A 218 9.98 -41.87 -4.80
C ALA A 218 9.22 -42.18 -3.48
N ILE A 219 9.06 -41.21 -2.58
CA ILE A 219 8.21 -41.33 -1.39
C ILE A 219 6.75 -41.06 -1.82
N PRO A 220 5.80 -41.99 -1.57
CA PRO A 220 4.38 -41.77 -1.85
C PRO A 220 3.85 -40.48 -1.23
N LYS A 221 2.96 -39.76 -1.92
CA LYS A 221 2.49 -38.43 -1.48
C LYS A 221 1.85 -38.46 -0.10
N GLU A 222 1.09 -39.51 0.18
CA GLU A 222 0.43 -39.83 1.45
C GLU A 222 1.42 -40.09 2.60
N ASN A 223 2.65 -40.48 2.29
CA ASN A 223 3.70 -40.79 3.26
C ASN A 223 4.70 -39.63 3.43
N ARG A 224 4.51 -38.51 2.73
CA ARG A 224 5.39 -37.34 2.86
C ARG A 224 5.02 -36.54 4.09
N SER A 225 5.95 -36.47 5.05
CA SER A 225 5.84 -35.61 6.23
C SER A 225 5.94 -34.12 5.86
N VAL A 226 5.61 -33.24 6.81
CA VAL A 226 5.79 -31.78 6.66
C VAL A 226 7.22 -31.45 6.24
N ASP A 227 8.22 -32.08 6.86
CA ASP A 227 9.63 -31.85 6.53
C ASP A 227 10.00 -32.32 5.12
N ILE A 228 9.43 -33.42 4.61
CA ILE A 228 9.64 -33.83 3.22
C ILE A 228 9.04 -32.80 2.27
N TRP A 229 7.80 -32.34 2.52
CA TRP A 229 7.15 -31.34 1.70
C TRP A 229 7.91 -30.00 1.70
N LYS A 230 8.42 -29.55 2.86
CA LYS A 230 9.29 -28.38 2.93
C LYS A 230 10.57 -28.59 2.13
N PHE A 231 11.22 -29.74 2.33
CA PHE A 231 12.52 -29.99 1.73
C PHE A 231 12.44 -30.08 0.20
N GLY A 232 11.44 -30.74 -0.36
CA GLY A 232 11.26 -30.75 -1.81
C GLY A 232 10.89 -29.38 -2.37
N GLY A 233 10.16 -28.54 -1.61
CA GLY A 233 9.95 -27.13 -1.97
C GLY A 233 11.26 -26.35 -2.13
N ILE A 234 12.24 -26.58 -1.24
CA ILE A 234 13.57 -25.97 -1.30
C ILE A 234 14.30 -26.43 -2.57
N LEU A 235 14.34 -27.74 -2.83
CA LEU A 235 15.02 -28.29 -4.01
C LEU A 235 14.41 -27.79 -5.32
N LEU A 236 13.07 -27.73 -5.41
CA LEU A 236 12.36 -27.22 -6.57
C LEU A 236 12.64 -25.74 -6.82
N HIS A 237 12.72 -24.94 -5.76
CA HIS A 237 13.10 -23.53 -5.87
C HIS A 237 14.55 -23.38 -6.37
N GLN A 238 15.48 -24.19 -5.85
CA GLN A 238 16.87 -24.22 -6.32
C GLN A 238 17.01 -24.61 -7.80
N LEU A 239 16.11 -25.46 -8.32
CA LEU A 239 16.06 -25.83 -9.74
C LEU A 239 15.38 -24.78 -10.64
N GLY A 240 14.91 -23.65 -10.08
CA GLY A 240 14.18 -22.64 -10.83
C GLY A 240 12.75 -23.05 -11.21
N LEU A 241 12.11 -23.90 -10.39
CA LEU A 241 10.72 -24.37 -10.57
C LEU A 241 9.81 -23.79 -9.46
N PRO A 242 9.58 -22.45 -9.45
CA PRO A 242 8.92 -21.77 -8.35
C PRO A 242 7.46 -22.17 -8.14
N VAL A 243 6.71 -22.53 -9.19
CA VAL A 243 5.28 -22.86 -9.05
C VAL A 243 5.09 -24.23 -8.37
N HIS A 244 5.95 -25.19 -8.66
CA HIS A 244 6.04 -26.45 -7.93
C HIS A 244 6.56 -26.26 -6.52
N ALA A 245 7.55 -25.39 -6.31
CA ALA A 245 8.01 -25.06 -4.97
C ALA A 245 6.86 -24.49 -4.11
N GLU A 246 6.08 -23.53 -4.62
CA GLU A 246 4.87 -23.00 -3.98
C GLU A 246 3.86 -24.13 -3.66
N PHE A 247 3.64 -25.07 -4.59
CA PHE A 247 2.77 -26.22 -4.35
C PHE A 247 3.26 -27.10 -3.18
N TRP A 248 4.56 -27.42 -3.13
CA TRP A 248 5.16 -28.24 -2.09
C TRP A 248 5.10 -27.55 -0.71
N TYR A 249 5.43 -26.27 -0.64
CA TYR A 249 5.27 -25.51 0.61
C TYR A 249 3.82 -25.43 1.07
N ARG A 250 2.87 -25.24 0.15
CA ARG A 250 1.43 -25.24 0.50
C ARG A 250 0.97 -26.61 1.03
N LYS A 251 1.53 -27.71 0.54
CA LYS A 251 1.27 -29.04 1.11
C LYS A 251 1.82 -29.17 2.53
N ALA A 252 3.03 -28.67 2.79
CA ALA A 252 3.59 -28.63 4.14
C ALA A 252 2.73 -27.79 5.11
N THR A 253 2.33 -26.59 4.71
CA THR A 253 1.50 -25.70 5.55
C THR A 253 0.13 -26.32 5.83
N THR A 254 -0.54 -26.86 4.80
CA THR A 254 -1.85 -27.52 4.95
C THR A 254 -1.76 -28.73 5.87
N LEU A 255 -0.75 -29.58 5.70
CA LEU A 255 -0.55 -30.79 6.52
C LEU A 255 -0.27 -30.43 7.99
N SER A 256 0.48 -29.35 8.23
CA SER A 256 0.73 -28.83 9.59
C SER A 256 -0.45 -28.07 10.20
N GLN A 257 -1.57 -27.91 9.48
CA GLN A 257 -2.69 -27.03 9.86
C GLN A 257 -2.22 -25.58 10.15
N MET A 258 -1.36 -25.05 9.27
CA MET A 258 -0.76 -23.71 9.37
C MET A 258 0.16 -23.49 10.58
N LYS A 259 0.54 -24.55 11.32
CA LYS A 259 1.46 -24.44 12.47
C LYS A 259 2.92 -24.30 12.03
N ASP A 260 3.28 -24.80 10.85
CA ASP A 260 4.63 -24.63 10.30
C ASP A 260 4.77 -23.26 9.61
N ILE A 261 5.19 -22.26 10.41
CA ILE A 261 5.39 -20.88 9.95
C ILE A 261 6.55 -20.80 8.95
N GLU A 262 7.55 -21.67 9.06
CA GLU A 262 8.70 -21.71 8.15
C GLU A 262 8.24 -22.07 6.73
N ALA A 263 7.41 -23.10 6.57
CA ALA A 263 6.82 -23.47 5.28
C ALA A 263 6.01 -22.30 4.68
N ALA A 264 5.22 -21.60 5.50
CA ALA A 264 4.44 -20.45 5.06
C ALA A 264 5.33 -19.27 4.65
N MET A 265 6.43 -19.04 5.36
CA MET A 265 7.43 -18.01 5.05
C MET A 265 8.13 -18.32 3.73
N MET A 266 8.57 -19.56 3.52
CA MET A 266 9.25 -19.98 2.30
C MET A 266 8.32 -19.89 1.08
N PHE A 267 7.05 -20.27 1.25
CA PHE A 267 6.03 -20.05 0.23
C PHE A 267 5.93 -18.58 -0.18
N GLN A 268 5.84 -17.66 0.78
CA GLN A 268 5.72 -16.23 0.49
C GLN A 268 6.99 -15.64 -0.13
N LYS A 269 8.18 -16.15 0.23
CA LYS A 269 9.45 -15.74 -0.40
C LYS A 269 9.49 -16.08 -1.88
N VAL A 270 9.23 -17.35 -2.24
CA VAL A 270 9.19 -17.78 -3.65
C VAL A 270 8.16 -16.97 -4.44
N ARG A 271 6.98 -16.76 -3.84
CA ARG A 271 5.91 -15.96 -4.43
C ARG A 271 6.32 -14.50 -4.65
N ALA A 272 6.96 -13.87 -3.68
CA ALA A 272 7.42 -12.49 -3.80
C ALA A 272 8.46 -12.36 -4.93
N GLU A 273 9.44 -13.27 -4.99
CA GLU A 273 10.43 -13.30 -6.06
C GLU A 273 9.79 -13.40 -7.45
N ARG A 274 8.82 -14.32 -7.62
CA ARG A 274 8.14 -14.54 -8.90
C ARG A 274 7.30 -13.34 -9.35
N ILE A 275 6.56 -12.74 -8.43
CA ILE A 275 5.60 -11.66 -8.75
C ILE A 275 6.30 -10.32 -8.97
N TYR A 276 7.33 -10.04 -8.19
CA TYR A 276 7.97 -8.73 -8.16
C TYR A 276 9.32 -8.70 -8.89
N GLY A 277 9.98 -9.85 -9.10
CA GLY A 277 11.22 -9.94 -9.86
C GLY A 277 11.15 -9.24 -11.23
N PRO A 278 10.10 -9.44 -12.04
CA PRO A 278 9.94 -8.73 -13.31
C PRO A 278 9.82 -7.20 -13.18
N LEU A 279 9.34 -6.70 -12.04
CA LEU A 279 9.16 -5.27 -11.79
C LEU A 279 10.47 -4.59 -11.36
N THR A 280 11.46 -5.37 -10.89
CA THR A 280 12.73 -4.82 -10.38
C THR A 280 13.91 -4.97 -11.35
N ILE A 281 13.71 -5.54 -12.55
CA ILE A 281 14.77 -5.84 -13.53
C ILE A 281 15.66 -4.61 -13.81
N ASN A 282 15.05 -3.43 -13.95
CA ASN A 282 15.74 -2.20 -14.33
C ASN A 282 16.19 -1.36 -13.14
N TYR A 283 16.05 -1.87 -11.90
CA TYR A 283 16.30 -1.11 -10.69
C TYR A 283 17.31 -1.82 -9.79
N PRO A 284 18.13 -1.07 -9.03
CA PRO A 284 19.09 -1.63 -8.07
C PRO A 284 18.43 -2.10 -6.77
N ILE A 285 17.28 -2.77 -6.88
CA ILE A 285 16.49 -3.26 -5.75
C ILE A 285 15.97 -4.67 -6.02
N LYS A 286 15.55 -5.35 -4.97
CA LYS A 286 14.78 -6.60 -5.04
C LYS A 286 13.70 -6.61 -3.97
N VAL A 287 12.55 -7.22 -4.28
CA VAL A 287 11.50 -7.51 -3.30
C VAL A 287 11.73 -8.89 -2.71
N ASN A 288 11.65 -9.01 -1.39
CA ASN A 288 11.69 -10.28 -0.67
C ASN A 288 10.56 -10.31 0.36
N PHE A 289 10.33 -11.48 0.98
CA PHE A 289 9.40 -11.64 2.08
C PHE A 289 10.14 -11.94 3.40
N THR A 290 9.83 -11.17 4.42
CA THR A 290 10.45 -11.21 5.76
C THR A 290 9.39 -11.44 6.83
N LYS A 291 9.81 -11.49 8.10
CA LYS A 291 8.87 -11.50 9.23
C LYS A 291 7.95 -10.26 9.28
N TYR A 292 8.30 -9.18 8.59
CA TYR A 292 7.52 -7.94 8.46
C TYR A 292 6.64 -7.91 7.20
N GLY A 293 6.65 -8.98 6.39
CA GLY A 293 5.93 -9.06 5.13
C GLY A 293 6.84 -8.78 3.96
N ARG A 294 6.31 -8.17 2.90
CA ARG A 294 7.14 -7.78 1.76
C ARG A 294 8.09 -6.66 2.18
N SER A 295 9.31 -6.73 1.69
CA SER A 295 10.41 -5.80 1.98
C SER A 295 11.19 -5.54 0.70
N ILE A 296 11.66 -4.30 0.51
CA ILE A 296 12.54 -3.94 -0.60
C ILE A 296 13.97 -3.81 -0.09
N PHE A 297 14.91 -4.46 -0.75
CA PHE A 297 16.34 -4.41 -0.42
C PHE A 297 17.16 -3.83 -1.56
N ALA A 298 18.15 -3.01 -1.25
CA ALA A 298 19.13 -2.54 -2.21
C ALA A 298 20.02 -3.70 -2.70
N THR A 299 20.27 -3.79 -4.00
CA THR A 299 21.18 -4.82 -4.58
C THR A 299 22.61 -4.33 -4.72
N LYS A 300 22.83 -3.01 -4.59
CA LYS A 300 24.14 -2.34 -4.55
C LYS A 300 24.08 -1.15 -3.59
N GLY A 301 25.22 -0.50 -3.34
CA GLY A 301 25.22 0.75 -2.60
C GLY A 301 24.51 1.88 -3.38
N LEU A 302 23.72 2.70 -2.69
CA LEU A 302 23.00 3.85 -3.25
C LEU A 302 23.28 5.11 -2.42
N LYS A 303 23.50 6.25 -3.07
CA LYS A 303 23.77 7.53 -2.40
C LYS A 303 22.54 8.39 -2.24
N ILE A 304 22.56 9.25 -1.22
CA ILE A 304 21.55 10.27 -1.00
C ILE A 304 21.26 11.06 -2.30
N GLY A 305 19.98 11.25 -2.61
CA GLY A 305 19.51 11.94 -3.81
C GLY A 305 19.29 11.04 -5.02
N GLU A 306 19.87 9.83 -5.07
CA GLU A 306 19.61 8.87 -6.15
C GLU A 306 18.16 8.41 -6.18
N ILE A 307 17.62 8.11 -7.37
CA ILE A 307 16.33 7.45 -7.52
C ILE A 307 16.56 5.94 -7.45
N ALA A 308 16.04 5.31 -6.39
CA ALA A 308 16.15 3.86 -6.21
C ALA A 308 15.27 3.10 -7.20
N PHE A 309 14.04 3.58 -7.43
CA PHE A 309 13.14 3.08 -8.46
C PHE A 309 12.00 4.07 -8.73
N GLU A 310 11.30 3.84 -9.84
CA GLU A 310 10.10 4.57 -10.24
C GLU A 310 8.90 3.60 -10.23
N ASP A 311 7.72 4.12 -9.91
CA ASP A 311 6.49 3.32 -9.87
C ASP A 311 5.29 4.08 -10.44
N LYS A 312 4.37 3.33 -11.06
CA LYS A 312 3.16 3.85 -11.69
C LYS A 312 1.90 3.20 -11.11
N PRO A 313 0.80 3.96 -10.97
CA PRO A 313 -0.39 3.44 -10.32
C PRO A 313 -1.10 2.44 -11.24
N VAL A 314 -1.54 1.32 -10.66
CA VAL A 314 -2.42 0.34 -11.34
C VAL A 314 -3.84 0.89 -11.44
N VAL A 315 -4.30 1.56 -10.39
CA VAL A 315 -5.58 2.27 -10.32
C VAL A 315 -5.36 3.59 -9.59
N LEU A 316 -6.13 4.61 -9.96
CA LEU A 316 -6.07 5.93 -9.35
C LEU A 316 -7.46 6.57 -9.26
N GLY A 317 -7.60 7.48 -8.30
CA GLY A 317 -8.76 8.33 -8.12
C GLY A 317 -8.34 9.69 -7.56
N LYS A 318 -9.00 10.75 -8.01
CA LYS A 318 -8.74 12.11 -7.52
C LYS A 318 -9.19 12.21 -6.05
N LEU A 319 -8.43 12.90 -5.21
CA LEU A 319 -8.91 13.20 -3.84
C LEU A 319 -10.04 14.23 -3.92
N LEU A 320 -11.08 14.04 -3.09
CA LEU A 320 -12.31 14.83 -3.13
C LEU A 320 -12.07 16.31 -2.87
N GLN A 321 -11.11 16.64 -2.00
CA GLN A 321 -10.73 18.04 -1.71
C GLN A 321 -10.11 18.78 -2.91
N TYR A 322 -9.66 18.05 -3.93
CA TYR A 322 -9.09 18.62 -5.15
C TYR A 322 -9.99 18.41 -6.38
N LYS A 323 -11.26 18.01 -6.19
CA LYS A 323 -12.18 17.66 -7.28
C LYS A 323 -12.30 18.74 -8.36
N ASP A 324 -12.30 20.01 -7.93
CA ASP A 324 -12.47 21.19 -8.79
C ASP A 324 -11.18 21.64 -9.49
N ILE A 325 -10.03 20.98 -9.23
CA ILE A 325 -8.78 21.25 -9.96
C ILE A 325 -8.72 20.39 -11.23
N SER A 326 -8.55 21.06 -12.38
CA SER A 326 -8.47 20.47 -13.71
C SER A 326 -7.26 19.55 -13.88
N ALA A 327 -7.54 18.27 -14.12
CA ALA A 327 -6.55 17.22 -14.38
C ALA A 327 -7.17 16.08 -15.19
N CYS A 328 -6.34 15.34 -15.92
CA CYS A 328 -6.74 14.16 -16.66
C CYS A 328 -7.22 13.07 -15.71
N ASP A 329 -8.44 12.58 -15.91
CA ASP A 329 -9.05 11.55 -15.07
C ASP A 329 -8.36 10.18 -15.22
N HIS A 330 -7.61 9.97 -16.31
CA HIS A 330 -6.92 8.70 -16.57
C HIS A 330 -5.45 8.67 -16.13
N CYS A 331 -4.71 9.78 -16.21
CA CYS A 331 -3.27 9.78 -15.91
C CYS A 331 -2.83 10.85 -14.90
N ALA A 332 -3.76 11.60 -14.30
CA ALA A 332 -3.48 12.67 -13.33
C ALA A 332 -2.66 13.87 -13.88
N ALA A 333 -2.38 13.93 -15.18
CA ALA A 333 -1.71 15.07 -15.79
C ALA A 333 -2.52 16.35 -15.58
N SER A 334 -1.86 17.42 -15.15
CA SER A 334 -2.48 18.72 -14.94
C SER A 334 -3.02 19.27 -16.27
N LEU A 335 -4.28 19.71 -16.27
CA LEU A 335 -4.94 20.38 -17.39
C LEU A 335 -5.12 21.87 -17.11
N LEU A 336 -4.22 22.43 -16.30
CA LEU A 336 -4.30 23.81 -15.86
C LEU A 336 -4.26 24.75 -17.06
N THR A 337 -5.20 25.68 -17.10
CA THR A 337 -5.27 26.75 -18.09
C THR A 337 -4.54 28.00 -17.59
N PRO A 338 -4.17 28.95 -18.48
CA PRO A 338 -3.64 30.24 -18.04
C PRO A 338 -4.55 30.97 -17.04
N ALA A 339 -5.88 30.92 -17.26
CA ALA A 339 -6.85 31.58 -16.40
C ALA A 339 -6.91 30.94 -15.00
N GLU A 340 -6.84 29.61 -14.90
CA GLU A 340 -6.82 28.93 -13.60
C GLU A 340 -5.51 29.14 -12.84
N TYR A 341 -4.38 29.33 -13.54
CA TYR A 341 -3.10 29.62 -12.90
C TYR A 341 -3.00 31.05 -12.40
N PHE A 342 -3.21 32.03 -13.29
CA PHE A 342 -3.03 33.45 -12.97
C PHE A 342 -4.24 34.05 -12.22
N GLY A 343 -5.39 33.37 -12.23
CA GLY A 343 -6.62 33.83 -11.56
C GLY A 343 -7.13 35.15 -12.13
N GLU A 344 -7.70 36.00 -11.26
CA GLU A 344 -8.27 37.31 -11.63
C GLU A 344 -7.24 38.21 -12.33
N LYS A 345 -5.96 38.13 -11.93
CA LYS A 345 -4.85 38.88 -12.55
C LYS A 345 -4.71 38.61 -14.04
N TYR A 346 -5.13 37.43 -14.52
CA TYR A 346 -5.03 37.09 -15.95
C TYR A 346 -5.77 38.10 -16.83
N MET A 347 -6.94 38.59 -16.38
CA MET A 347 -7.76 39.55 -17.11
C MET A 347 -7.21 40.98 -17.00
N GLU A 348 -6.37 41.26 -16.00
CA GLU A 348 -5.69 42.55 -15.82
C GLU A 348 -4.43 42.69 -16.69
N PHE A 349 -3.86 41.56 -17.16
CA PHE A 349 -2.68 41.58 -18.03
C PHE A 349 -2.97 42.30 -19.35
N ASN A 350 -2.01 43.08 -19.85
CA ASN A 350 -2.17 43.76 -21.14
C ASN A 350 -2.35 42.75 -22.30
N PRO A 351 -3.05 43.13 -23.40
CA PRO A 351 -3.34 42.21 -24.50
C PRO A 351 -2.10 41.54 -25.14
N PRO A 352 -0.96 42.22 -25.35
CA PRO A 352 0.25 41.58 -25.86
C PRO A 352 0.77 40.46 -24.95
N LEU A 353 0.80 40.67 -23.63
CA LEU A 353 1.26 39.67 -22.67
C LEU A 353 0.32 38.46 -22.64
N ARG A 354 -1.00 38.68 -22.65
CA ARG A 354 -1.99 37.58 -22.73
C ARG A 354 -1.84 36.77 -24.01
N SER A 355 -1.62 37.44 -25.15
CA SER A 355 -1.43 36.77 -26.44
C SER A 355 -0.18 35.92 -26.44
N LEU A 356 0.93 36.44 -25.90
CA LEU A 356 2.17 35.70 -25.74
C LEU A 356 2.01 34.49 -24.81
N ILE A 357 1.36 34.66 -23.65
CA ILE A 357 1.06 33.55 -22.74
C ILE A 357 0.29 32.46 -23.48
N LYS A 358 -0.78 32.83 -24.19
CA LYS A 358 -1.61 31.88 -24.95
C LYS A 358 -0.82 31.18 -26.07
N GLU A 359 0.08 31.89 -26.74
CA GLU A 359 0.94 31.33 -27.81
C GLU A 359 1.97 30.33 -27.25
N LYS A 360 2.60 30.65 -26.11
CA LYS A 360 3.67 29.84 -25.52
C LYS A 360 3.16 28.77 -24.55
N TRP A 361 1.91 28.87 -24.09
CA TRP A 361 1.28 27.81 -23.28
C TRP A 361 1.19 26.51 -24.09
N PRO A 362 1.40 25.33 -23.48
CA PRO A 362 1.20 24.06 -24.16
C PRO A 362 -0.20 23.99 -24.80
N LYS A 363 -0.27 23.46 -26.03
CA LYS A 363 -1.55 23.30 -26.72
C LYS A 363 -2.48 22.41 -25.91
N ASP A 364 -3.72 22.86 -25.76
CA ASP A 364 -4.77 22.08 -25.12
C ASP A 364 -5.29 21.03 -26.10
N GLU A 365 -4.87 19.79 -25.89
CA GLU A 365 -5.35 18.60 -26.61
C GLU A 365 -6.39 17.82 -25.80
N SER A 366 -6.91 18.42 -24.72
CA SER A 366 -7.84 17.74 -23.84
C SER A 366 -9.13 17.37 -24.55
N VAL A 367 -9.65 16.20 -24.20
CA VAL A 367 -10.89 15.66 -24.76
C VAL A 367 -11.82 15.27 -23.63
N ARG A 368 -13.11 15.53 -23.79
CA ARG A 368 -14.15 15.10 -22.85
C ARG A 368 -14.84 13.85 -23.38
N CYS A 369 -15.22 12.96 -22.47
CA CYS A 369 -16.16 11.90 -22.83
C CYS A 369 -17.52 12.50 -23.19
N SER A 370 -18.30 11.79 -24.00
CA SER A 370 -19.67 12.19 -24.34
C SER A 370 -20.58 12.31 -23.11
N CYS A 371 -20.24 11.66 -21.99
CA CYS A 371 -20.96 11.80 -20.72
C CYS A 371 -20.69 13.13 -20.00
N GLN A 372 -19.73 13.93 -20.48
CA GLN A 372 -19.29 15.20 -19.90
C GLN A 372 -18.71 15.14 -18.48
N ARG A 373 -18.80 14.00 -17.79
CA ARG A 373 -18.30 13.81 -16.40
C ARG A 373 -16.82 13.46 -16.30
N GLN A 374 -16.14 13.12 -17.40
CA GLN A 374 -14.69 12.86 -17.41
C GLN A 374 -13.98 13.62 -18.52
N VAL A 375 -12.76 14.08 -18.21
CA VAL A 375 -11.85 14.78 -19.10
C VAL A 375 -10.49 14.08 -19.13
N TYR A 376 -9.89 14.02 -20.32
CA TYR A 376 -8.60 13.38 -20.56
C TYR A 376 -7.65 14.35 -21.23
N CYS A 377 -6.34 14.20 -21.00
CA CYS A 377 -5.34 15.09 -21.61
C CYS A 377 -5.23 14.95 -23.13
N ASN A 378 -5.69 13.84 -23.71
CA ASN A 378 -5.75 13.60 -25.15
C ASN A 378 -6.59 12.34 -25.46
N ALA A 379 -6.82 12.10 -26.76
CA ALA A 379 -7.56 10.94 -27.27
C ALA A 379 -6.96 9.59 -26.85
N LYS A 380 -5.62 9.49 -26.69
CA LYS A 380 -4.97 8.26 -26.23
C LYS A 380 -5.42 7.90 -24.81
N CYS A 381 -5.39 8.85 -23.87
CA CYS A 381 -5.87 8.62 -22.51
C CYS A 381 -7.38 8.34 -22.45
N GLN A 382 -8.18 8.95 -23.31
CA GLN A 382 -9.61 8.64 -23.42
C GLN A 382 -9.84 7.19 -23.87
N ASN A 383 -9.14 6.73 -24.92
CA ASN A 383 -9.27 5.38 -25.46
C ASN A 383 -8.79 4.34 -24.46
N GLU A 384 -7.64 4.56 -23.81
CA GLU A 384 -7.14 3.66 -22.78
C GLU A 384 -8.10 3.58 -21.57
N ALA A 385 -8.65 4.72 -21.13
CA ALA A 385 -9.67 4.71 -20.07
C ALA A 385 -10.91 3.91 -20.50
N TRP A 386 -11.37 4.11 -21.73
CA TRP A 386 -12.53 3.41 -22.29
C TRP A 386 -12.33 1.89 -22.31
N GLU A 387 -11.18 1.43 -22.81
CA GLU A 387 -10.81 0.02 -22.91
C GLU A 387 -10.57 -0.64 -21.54
N GLN A 388 -10.08 0.13 -20.55
CA GLN A 388 -9.71 -0.41 -19.25
C GLN A 388 -10.86 -0.40 -18.23
N TYR A 389 -11.71 0.62 -18.20
CA TYR A 389 -12.75 0.72 -17.16
C TYR A 389 -13.94 1.60 -17.51
N HIS A 390 -13.74 2.69 -18.25
CA HIS A 390 -14.74 3.76 -18.34
C HIS A 390 -15.99 3.31 -19.08
N GLN A 391 -15.91 2.34 -19.99
CA GLN A 391 -17.10 1.78 -20.64
C GLN A 391 -18.14 1.27 -19.63
N ILE A 392 -17.72 0.68 -18.50
CA ILE A 392 -18.61 0.12 -17.47
C ILE A 392 -19.22 1.22 -16.59
N ILE A 393 -18.40 2.22 -16.27
CA ILE A 393 -18.76 3.30 -15.32
C ILE A 393 -19.02 4.64 -16.03
N CYS A 394 -19.38 4.61 -17.31
CA CYS A 394 -19.74 5.81 -18.06
C CYS A 394 -21.24 6.09 -17.88
N PRO A 395 -21.66 7.26 -17.40
CA PRO A 395 -23.07 7.59 -17.19
C PRO A 395 -23.94 7.44 -18.44
N ASN A 396 -23.39 7.71 -19.63
CA ASN A 396 -24.11 7.52 -20.90
C ASN A 396 -24.33 6.04 -21.27
N LYS A 397 -23.59 5.11 -20.66
CA LYS A 397 -23.72 3.66 -20.88
C LYS A 397 -24.41 2.95 -19.73
N ASN A 398 -24.31 3.50 -18.53
CA ASN A 398 -24.82 2.92 -17.30
C ASN A 398 -25.46 4.01 -16.46
N VAL A 399 -26.79 4.01 -16.39
CA VAL A 399 -27.56 5.04 -15.68
C VAL A 399 -27.24 5.08 -14.18
N HIS A 400 -26.94 3.94 -13.57
CA HIS A 400 -26.58 3.85 -12.15
C HIS A 400 -25.24 4.54 -11.86
N ALA A 401 -24.37 4.71 -12.86
CA ALA A 401 -23.11 5.40 -12.69
C ALA A 401 -23.30 6.91 -12.42
N HIS A 402 -24.45 7.53 -12.73
CA HIS A 402 -24.71 8.94 -12.39
C HIS A 402 -24.52 9.21 -10.89
N ALA A 403 -25.11 8.36 -10.03
CA ALA A 403 -25.02 8.50 -8.58
C ALA A 403 -23.56 8.49 -8.07
N LEU A 404 -22.69 7.70 -8.71
CA LEU A 404 -21.26 7.64 -8.39
C LEU A 404 -20.53 8.97 -8.66
N TYR A 405 -20.80 9.61 -9.81
CA TYR A 405 -20.18 10.90 -10.10
C TYR A 405 -20.84 12.03 -9.31
N ASP A 406 -22.13 11.94 -9.02
CA ASP A 406 -22.79 12.94 -8.17
C ASP A 406 -22.21 12.90 -6.75
N LEU A 407 -21.93 11.71 -6.23
CA LEU A 407 -21.23 11.55 -4.95
C LEU A 407 -19.81 12.14 -5.00
N HIS A 408 -19.08 11.94 -6.10
CA HIS A 408 -17.76 12.55 -6.30
C HIS A 408 -17.83 14.09 -6.33
N ASP A 409 -18.73 14.65 -7.13
CA ASP A 409 -18.86 16.09 -7.36
C ASP A 409 -19.37 16.82 -6.11
N ASN A 410 -20.15 16.12 -5.29
CA ASN A 410 -20.62 16.58 -3.98
C ASN A 410 -19.66 16.22 -2.83
N ALA A 411 -18.40 15.89 -3.11
CA ALA A 411 -17.37 15.64 -2.10
C ALA A 411 -17.74 14.59 -1.04
N GLY A 412 -18.40 13.50 -1.45
CA GLY A 412 -18.79 12.39 -0.57
C GLY A 412 -20.16 12.55 0.11
N TYR A 413 -20.85 13.67 -0.13
CA TYR A 413 -22.20 13.90 0.38
C TYR A 413 -23.27 13.39 -0.58
N GLY A 414 -24.24 12.65 -0.04
CA GLY A 414 -25.37 12.09 -0.76
C GLY A 414 -26.63 12.03 0.11
N LEU A 415 -27.71 11.47 -0.44
CA LEU A 415 -28.93 11.21 0.33
C LEU A 415 -28.85 9.81 0.95
N ASN A 416 -29.17 9.70 2.23
CA ASN A 416 -29.31 8.42 2.90
C ASN A 416 -30.70 7.80 2.67
N LYS A 417 -30.96 6.64 3.27
CA LYS A 417 -32.24 5.91 3.15
C LYS A 417 -33.46 6.73 3.58
N ASP A 418 -33.28 7.68 4.49
CA ASP A 418 -34.34 8.55 5.01
C ASP A 418 -34.49 9.85 4.18
N GLY A 419 -33.74 9.99 3.08
CA GLY A 419 -33.73 11.17 2.23
C GLY A 419 -32.99 12.36 2.87
N ILE A 420 -32.20 12.13 3.92
CA ILE A 420 -31.41 13.16 4.60
C ILE A 420 -30.05 13.26 3.89
N ARG A 421 -29.62 14.50 3.61
CA ARG A 421 -28.31 14.75 3.04
C ARG A 421 -27.24 14.60 4.12
N GLU A 422 -26.31 13.67 3.93
CA GLU A 422 -25.18 13.42 4.83
C GLU A 422 -23.94 12.91 4.08
N GLU A 423 -22.80 12.82 4.78
CA GLU A 423 -21.55 12.28 4.26
C GLU A 423 -21.63 10.74 4.21
N ILE A 424 -22.19 10.19 3.12
CA ILE A 424 -22.32 8.74 2.91
C ILE A 424 -21.01 8.08 2.43
N TRP A 425 -20.02 8.90 2.06
CA TRP A 425 -18.66 8.46 1.72
C TRP A 425 -17.66 9.31 2.48
N VAL A 426 -17.19 8.77 3.59
CA VAL A 426 -16.17 9.36 4.46
C VAL A 426 -14.77 9.41 3.81
N PRO A 427 -14.39 8.45 2.93
CA PRO A 427 -13.05 8.46 2.37
C PRO A 427 -12.60 9.69 1.61
N GLN A 428 -11.33 10.08 1.79
CA GLN A 428 -10.77 11.28 1.14
C GLN A 428 -10.59 11.08 -0.37
N TYR A 429 -10.34 9.85 -0.81
CA TYR A 429 -10.26 9.53 -2.23
C TYR A 429 -11.66 9.34 -2.82
N SER A 430 -11.80 9.63 -4.12
CA SER A 430 -13.09 9.47 -4.80
C SER A 430 -13.59 8.01 -4.81
N PRO A 431 -14.89 7.75 -4.58
CA PRO A 431 -15.47 6.41 -4.68
C PRO A 431 -15.32 5.81 -6.09
N ILE A 432 -15.07 6.65 -7.10
CA ILE A 432 -14.72 6.24 -8.47
C ILE A 432 -13.50 5.31 -8.48
N LEU A 433 -12.58 5.44 -7.53
CA LEU A 433 -11.41 4.55 -7.42
C LEU A 433 -11.83 3.09 -7.23
N LEU A 434 -12.76 2.80 -6.31
CA LEU A 434 -13.27 1.45 -6.10
C LEU A 434 -14.04 0.94 -7.32
N ALA A 435 -14.90 1.78 -7.89
CA ALA A 435 -15.60 1.46 -9.13
C ALA A 435 -14.63 1.11 -10.27
N ARG A 436 -13.51 1.82 -10.40
CA ARG A 436 -12.46 1.51 -11.37
C ARG A 436 -11.83 0.14 -11.12
N MET A 437 -11.57 -0.25 -9.87
CA MET A 437 -11.02 -1.58 -9.56
C MET A 437 -11.91 -2.70 -10.10
N TRP A 438 -13.22 -2.63 -9.85
CA TRP A 438 -14.17 -3.62 -10.39
C TRP A 438 -14.32 -3.53 -11.90
N ALA A 439 -14.42 -2.32 -12.45
CA ALA A 439 -14.54 -2.12 -13.89
C ALA A 439 -13.32 -2.68 -14.65
N MET A 440 -12.11 -2.53 -14.11
CA MET A 440 -10.90 -3.15 -14.67
C MET A 440 -10.97 -4.68 -14.66
N ILE A 441 -11.44 -5.28 -13.55
CA ILE A 441 -11.66 -6.74 -13.48
C ILE A 441 -12.66 -7.18 -14.55
N VAL A 442 -13.79 -6.48 -14.67
CA VAL A 442 -14.83 -6.79 -15.65
C VAL A 442 -14.33 -6.65 -17.08
N MET A 443 -13.66 -5.55 -17.41
CA MET A 443 -13.14 -5.31 -18.77
C MET A 443 -12.10 -6.37 -19.17
N GLU A 444 -11.20 -6.75 -18.26
CA GLU A 444 -10.22 -7.81 -18.54
C GLU A 444 -10.89 -9.19 -18.69
N ALA A 445 -11.89 -9.50 -17.85
CA ALA A 445 -12.65 -10.74 -17.97
C ALA A 445 -13.42 -10.80 -19.31
N LYS A 446 -14.01 -9.68 -19.75
CA LYS A 446 -14.68 -9.55 -21.06
C LYS A 446 -13.68 -9.71 -22.20
N ARG A 447 -12.48 -9.13 -22.10
CA ARG A 447 -11.42 -9.28 -23.10
C ARG A 447 -10.99 -10.74 -23.25
N LEU A 448 -10.75 -11.44 -22.15
CA LEU A 448 -10.40 -12.87 -22.14
C LEU A 448 -11.54 -13.74 -22.68
N MET A 449 -12.77 -13.46 -22.27
CA MET A 449 -13.98 -14.12 -22.77
C MET A 449 -14.07 -14.01 -24.30
N ARG A 450 -13.95 -12.79 -24.85
CA ARG A 450 -14.00 -12.55 -26.31
C ARG A 450 -12.85 -13.22 -27.03
N LYS A 451 -11.63 -13.16 -26.48
CA LYS A 451 -10.45 -13.84 -27.04
C LYS A 451 -10.68 -15.35 -27.18
N ASN A 452 -11.42 -15.94 -26.26
CA ASN A 452 -11.74 -17.37 -26.26
C ASN A 452 -13.05 -17.69 -27.02
N GLY A 453 -13.67 -16.71 -27.69
CA GLY A 453 -14.91 -16.91 -28.45
C GLY A 453 -16.14 -17.25 -27.61
N LEU A 454 -16.15 -16.93 -26.32
CA LEU A 454 -17.25 -17.26 -25.40
C LEU A 454 -18.23 -16.09 -25.25
N SER A 455 -19.47 -16.41 -24.86
CA SER A 455 -20.52 -15.43 -24.53
C SER A 455 -20.57 -15.05 -23.05
N GLN A 456 -19.91 -15.82 -22.18
CA GLN A 456 -19.85 -15.57 -20.74
C GLN A 456 -18.44 -15.80 -20.18
N PRO A 457 -17.96 -15.00 -19.22
CA PRO A 457 -16.65 -15.21 -18.63
C PRO A 457 -16.64 -16.46 -17.73
N THR A 458 -15.58 -17.26 -17.84
CA THR A 458 -15.38 -18.44 -16.98
C THR A 458 -14.80 -18.04 -15.63
N PHE A 459 -14.82 -18.96 -14.66
CA PHE A 459 -14.10 -18.79 -13.38
C PHE A 459 -12.62 -18.42 -13.58
N GLN A 460 -11.95 -19.02 -14.57
CA GLN A 460 -10.55 -18.73 -14.88
C GLN A 460 -10.36 -17.31 -15.43
N HIS A 461 -11.28 -16.82 -16.27
CA HIS A 461 -11.25 -15.44 -16.75
C HIS A 461 -11.34 -14.44 -15.59
N TRP A 462 -12.30 -14.63 -14.68
CA TRP A 462 -12.44 -13.78 -13.50
C TRP A 462 -11.22 -13.83 -12.59
N ALA A 463 -10.72 -15.04 -12.34
CA ALA A 463 -9.56 -15.21 -11.49
C ALA A 463 -8.34 -14.49 -12.11
N LYS A 464 -8.12 -14.61 -13.43
CA LYS A 464 -7.04 -13.94 -14.16
C LYS A 464 -7.19 -12.42 -14.14
N ALA A 465 -8.40 -11.91 -14.36
CA ALA A 465 -8.68 -10.48 -14.31
C ALA A 465 -8.36 -9.83 -12.94
N LYS A 466 -8.50 -10.59 -11.84
CA LYS A 466 -8.14 -10.10 -10.49
C LYS A 466 -6.63 -10.06 -10.22
N THR A 467 -5.78 -10.59 -11.11
CA THR A 467 -4.33 -10.81 -10.86
C THR A 467 -3.55 -9.52 -10.59
N SER A 468 -3.85 -8.44 -11.31
CA SER A 468 -3.17 -7.14 -11.14
C SER A 468 -3.31 -6.60 -9.73
N LEU A 469 -4.46 -6.86 -9.08
CA LEU A 469 -4.76 -6.40 -7.74
C LEU A 469 -4.20 -7.32 -6.64
N ARG A 470 -3.85 -8.57 -6.93
CA ARG A 470 -3.31 -9.50 -5.90
C ARG A 470 -1.94 -9.08 -5.34
N LYS A 471 -1.28 -8.09 -5.96
CA LYS A 471 -0.06 -7.44 -5.47
C LYS A 471 -0.30 -6.52 -4.28
N PHE A 472 -1.54 -6.29 -3.87
CA PHE A 472 -1.89 -5.37 -2.80
C PHE A 472 -2.46 -6.11 -1.61
N ILE A 473 -1.99 -5.76 -0.42
CA ILE A 473 -2.43 -6.41 0.82
C ILE A 473 -3.88 -6.05 1.10
N VAL A 474 -4.61 -6.99 1.69
CA VAL A 474 -5.98 -6.78 2.15
C VAL A 474 -5.99 -7.07 3.63
N PHE A 475 -6.27 -6.05 4.43
CA PHE A 475 -6.35 -6.21 5.87
C PHE A 475 -7.46 -5.36 6.42
N GLY A 476 -8.37 -5.97 7.18
CA GLY A 476 -9.51 -5.29 7.78
C GLY A 476 -10.39 -6.26 8.55
N LYS A 477 -11.02 -5.78 9.63
CA LYS A 477 -11.84 -6.61 10.53
C LYS A 477 -13.30 -6.15 10.63
N SER A 478 -13.60 -4.87 10.35
CA SER A 478 -14.97 -4.37 10.37
C SER A 478 -15.72 -4.69 9.07
N ASN A 479 -17.05 -4.87 9.18
CA ASN A 479 -17.90 -4.94 8.00
C ASN A 479 -18.17 -3.52 7.48
N VAL A 480 -17.47 -3.12 6.42
CA VAL A 480 -17.59 -1.80 5.81
C VAL A 480 -18.86 -1.68 4.99
N ALA A 481 -19.31 -2.77 4.35
CA ALA A 481 -20.59 -2.79 3.63
C ALA A 481 -21.77 -2.41 4.54
N SER A 482 -21.76 -2.84 5.81
CA SER A 482 -22.76 -2.42 6.80
C SER A 482 -22.60 -0.97 7.27
N LYS A 483 -21.36 -0.43 7.28
CA LYS A 483 -21.06 0.96 7.65
C LYS A 483 -21.40 1.95 6.53
N LEU A 484 -21.31 1.53 5.26
CA LEU A 484 -21.56 2.33 4.06
C LEU A 484 -22.62 1.68 3.14
N PRO A 485 -23.85 1.44 3.64
CA PRO A 485 -24.83 0.62 2.92
C PRO A 485 -25.33 1.27 1.62
N GLU A 486 -25.42 2.60 1.57
CA GLU A 486 -25.81 3.35 0.37
C GLU A 486 -24.79 3.18 -0.75
N VAL A 487 -23.50 3.30 -0.42
CA VAL A 487 -22.41 3.12 -1.38
C VAL A 487 -22.29 1.66 -1.81
N PHE A 488 -22.45 0.72 -0.88
CA PHE A 488 -22.46 -0.71 -1.20
C PHE A 488 -23.56 -1.05 -2.22
N ASN A 489 -24.79 -0.59 -2.00
CA ASN A 489 -25.90 -0.81 -2.91
C ASN A 489 -25.68 -0.12 -4.26
N MET A 490 -25.19 1.12 -4.25
CA MET A 490 -24.83 1.85 -5.47
C MET A 490 -23.84 1.05 -6.34
N MET A 491 -22.80 0.48 -5.73
CA MET A 491 -21.84 -0.34 -6.47
C MET A 491 -22.50 -1.61 -7.01
N ARG A 492 -23.36 -2.29 -6.23
CA ARG A 492 -24.10 -3.47 -6.72
C ARG A 492 -24.96 -3.16 -7.95
N GLU A 493 -25.63 -2.02 -7.97
CA GLU A 493 -26.43 -1.59 -9.10
C GLU A 493 -25.57 -1.31 -10.34
N ILE A 494 -24.47 -0.57 -10.18
CA ILE A 494 -23.53 -0.26 -11.27
C ILE A 494 -23.01 -1.54 -11.94
N PHE A 495 -22.72 -2.59 -11.16
CA PHE A 495 -22.15 -3.84 -11.66
C PHE A 495 -23.18 -4.95 -11.94
N SER A 496 -24.48 -4.68 -11.73
CA SER A 496 -25.58 -5.60 -12.02
C SER A 496 -25.79 -5.86 -13.52
N ASP A 497 -25.39 -4.91 -14.35
CA ASP A 497 -25.30 -5.03 -15.81
C ASP A 497 -24.01 -4.35 -16.31
N CYS A 498 -23.06 -5.16 -16.78
CA CYS A 498 -21.79 -4.71 -17.33
C CYS A 498 -21.78 -4.69 -18.87
N GLY A 499 -22.95 -4.79 -19.50
CA GLY A 499 -23.13 -4.94 -20.94
C GLY A 499 -22.65 -6.30 -21.47
N ASP A 500 -23.02 -6.60 -22.72
CA ASP A 500 -22.72 -7.88 -23.39
C ASP A 500 -23.23 -9.12 -22.62
N GLY A 501 -24.30 -8.95 -21.82
CA GLY A 501 -24.86 -10.00 -20.98
C GLY A 501 -23.98 -10.42 -19.79
N VAL A 502 -22.92 -9.66 -19.50
CA VAL A 502 -22.01 -9.93 -18.37
C VAL A 502 -22.49 -9.20 -17.13
N LYS A 503 -22.45 -9.89 -15.99
CA LYS A 503 -22.75 -9.33 -14.66
C LYS A 503 -21.59 -9.59 -13.71
N TYR A 504 -21.39 -8.72 -12.73
CA TYR A 504 -20.41 -8.94 -11.68
C TYR A 504 -21.05 -8.72 -10.31
N GLU A 505 -21.23 -9.82 -9.58
CA GLU A 505 -21.83 -9.77 -8.24
C GLU A 505 -20.82 -9.21 -7.22
N ILE A 506 -21.19 -8.09 -6.59
CA ILE A 506 -20.45 -7.52 -5.46
C ILE A 506 -21.12 -7.98 -4.18
N THR A 507 -20.56 -9.01 -3.54
CA THR A 507 -20.97 -9.45 -2.19
C THR A 507 -20.38 -8.52 -1.12
N GLU A 508 -20.83 -8.66 0.13
CA GLU A 508 -20.25 -7.91 1.25
C GLU A 508 -18.76 -8.22 1.41
N GLU A 509 -18.34 -9.48 1.25
CA GLU A 509 -16.93 -9.88 1.33
C GLU A 509 -16.09 -9.25 0.23
N GLU A 510 -16.58 -9.22 -1.02
CA GLU A 510 -15.87 -8.59 -2.14
C GLU A 510 -15.79 -7.07 -1.96
N PHE A 511 -16.86 -6.43 -1.47
CA PHE A 511 -16.86 -5.00 -1.16
C PHE A 511 -15.83 -4.67 -0.06
N ASN A 512 -15.92 -5.36 1.07
CA ASN A 512 -14.99 -5.21 2.19
C ASN A 512 -13.55 -5.46 1.75
N ALA A 513 -13.29 -6.51 0.97
CA ALA A 513 -11.96 -6.83 0.48
C ALA A 513 -11.39 -5.72 -0.41
N ARG A 514 -12.14 -5.18 -1.37
CA ARG A 514 -11.65 -4.09 -2.25
C ARG A 514 -11.48 -2.77 -1.53
N TYR A 515 -12.39 -2.47 -0.60
CA TYR A 515 -12.25 -1.31 0.27
C TYR A 515 -10.92 -1.37 1.02
N TYR A 516 -10.68 -2.45 1.78
CA TYR A 516 -9.43 -2.60 2.52
C TYR A 516 -8.20 -2.74 1.63
N GLN A 517 -8.36 -3.27 0.42
CA GLN A 517 -7.28 -3.32 -0.54
C GLN A 517 -6.87 -1.91 -0.99
N ALA A 518 -7.83 -1.02 -1.25
CA ALA A 518 -7.52 0.37 -1.54
C ALA A 518 -6.88 1.02 -0.32
N THR A 519 -7.58 1.08 0.82
CA THR A 519 -7.11 1.83 1.99
C THR A 519 -5.77 1.35 2.53
N CYS A 520 -5.42 0.07 2.43
CA CYS A 520 -4.11 -0.40 2.88
C CYS A 520 -2.93 -0.03 1.97
N ASN A 521 -3.16 0.46 0.74
CA ASN A 521 -2.11 0.55 -0.28
C ASN A 521 -2.08 1.86 -1.09
N LEU A 522 -2.98 2.83 -0.85
CA LEU A 522 -2.93 4.06 -1.63
C LEU A 522 -1.75 4.94 -1.21
N GLN A 523 -1.17 5.58 -2.22
CA GLN A 523 -0.19 6.64 -2.08
C GLN A 523 -0.71 7.86 -2.81
N SER A 524 -0.70 9.02 -2.14
CA SER A 524 -1.06 10.27 -2.80
C SER A 524 0.11 10.80 -3.62
N TYR A 525 -0.21 11.33 -4.79
CA TYR A 525 0.76 11.91 -5.72
C TYR A 525 0.08 12.98 -6.59
N SER A 526 0.88 13.83 -7.23
CA SER A 526 0.40 14.89 -8.10
C SER A 526 1.27 15.06 -9.35
N SER A 527 0.83 15.92 -10.27
CA SER A 527 1.61 16.33 -11.45
C SER A 527 2.42 17.61 -11.22
N SER A 528 2.82 17.88 -9.97
CA SER A 528 3.55 19.10 -9.56
C SER A 528 4.79 19.39 -10.40
N LEU A 529 5.52 18.35 -10.80
CA LEU A 529 6.76 18.47 -11.59
C LEU A 529 6.53 18.59 -13.11
N SER A 530 5.28 18.48 -13.57
CA SER A 530 4.95 18.42 -14.99
C SER A 530 3.67 19.19 -15.35
N THR A 531 3.46 20.34 -14.72
CA THR A 531 2.31 21.22 -15.04
C THR A 531 2.54 21.98 -16.35
N PRO A 532 1.47 22.46 -17.03
CA PRO A 532 1.60 23.26 -18.24
C PRO A 532 2.48 24.52 -18.10
N ILE A 533 2.67 25.04 -16.89
CA ILE A 533 3.57 26.17 -16.62
C ILE A 533 5.03 25.80 -16.88
N HIS A 534 5.44 24.58 -16.53
CA HIS A 534 6.78 24.10 -16.87
C HIS A 534 6.97 24.05 -18.39
N GLY A 535 5.92 23.73 -19.14
CA GLY A 535 5.89 23.82 -20.60
C GLY A 535 6.00 25.27 -21.10
N LEU A 536 5.22 26.20 -20.53
CA LEU A 536 5.31 27.62 -20.83
C LEU A 536 6.74 28.12 -20.65
N LEU A 537 7.36 27.84 -19.50
CA LEU A 537 8.73 28.27 -19.18
C LEU A 537 9.77 27.71 -20.16
N LYS A 538 9.62 26.44 -20.57
CA LYS A 538 10.47 25.84 -21.62
C LYS A 538 10.28 26.50 -22.98
N ASN A 539 9.08 26.97 -23.28
CA ASN A 539 8.72 27.60 -24.55
C ASN A 539 9.08 29.10 -24.63
N LEU A 540 9.68 29.69 -23.59
CA LEU A 540 10.11 31.11 -23.62
C LEU A 540 11.41 31.35 -24.40
N ASN A 541 12.04 30.31 -24.94
CA ASN A 541 13.21 30.46 -25.80
C ASN A 541 12.89 31.37 -27.01
N GLY A 542 13.71 32.41 -27.23
CA GLY A 542 13.53 33.39 -28.31
C GLY A 542 12.58 34.56 -27.99
N VAL A 543 12.02 34.62 -26.77
CA VAL A 543 11.24 35.78 -26.28
C VAL A 543 12.19 36.88 -25.78
N ASN A 544 11.81 38.15 -25.97
CA ASN A 544 12.57 39.32 -25.47
C ASN A 544 12.88 39.19 -23.97
N GLY A 545 14.14 39.46 -23.58
CA GLY A 545 14.62 39.31 -22.20
C GLY A 545 13.81 40.07 -21.14
N ILE A 546 13.29 41.26 -21.45
CA ILE A 546 12.45 42.04 -20.50
C ILE A 546 11.12 41.31 -20.26
N THR A 547 10.48 40.84 -21.33
CA THR A 547 9.21 40.09 -21.25
C THR A 547 9.40 38.76 -20.54
N THR A 548 10.49 38.06 -20.79
CA THR A 548 10.87 36.84 -20.08
C THR A 548 11.02 37.10 -18.58
N MET A 549 11.69 38.18 -18.17
CA MET A 549 11.81 38.55 -16.76
C MET A 549 10.46 38.87 -16.11
N ILE A 550 9.56 39.55 -16.82
CA ILE A 550 8.19 39.82 -16.33
C ILE A 550 7.45 38.50 -16.10
N LEU A 551 7.48 37.58 -17.07
CA LEU A 551 6.81 36.28 -16.95
C LEU A 551 7.39 35.44 -15.80
N LEU A 552 8.72 35.38 -15.65
CA LEU A 552 9.36 34.71 -14.52
C LEU A 552 8.95 35.29 -13.16
N LYS A 553 8.66 36.60 -13.09
CA LYS A 553 8.16 37.24 -11.88
C LYS A 553 6.69 36.90 -11.60
N LEU A 554 5.87 36.77 -12.65
CA LEU A 554 4.46 36.42 -12.55
C LEU A 554 4.24 34.93 -12.25
N THR A 555 5.17 34.05 -12.66
CA THR A 555 5.07 32.59 -12.44
C THR A 555 5.79 32.11 -11.18
N LYS A 556 5.96 32.97 -10.17
CA LYS A 556 6.61 32.59 -8.89
C LYS A 556 5.69 31.83 -7.95
N GLU A 557 4.39 31.90 -8.17
CA GLU A 557 3.40 31.23 -7.34
C GLU A 557 3.37 29.73 -7.65
N GLU A 558 3.25 28.88 -6.63
CA GLU A 558 3.10 27.45 -6.82
C GLU A 558 1.79 27.14 -7.58
N PRO A 559 1.82 26.31 -8.62
CA PRO A 559 0.62 25.95 -9.34
C PRO A 559 -0.36 25.19 -8.47
N LYS A 560 -1.66 25.50 -8.64
CA LYS A 560 -2.72 24.62 -8.18
C LYS A 560 -2.61 23.29 -8.92
N VAL A 561 -2.45 22.22 -8.17
CA VAL A 561 -2.34 20.85 -8.70
C VAL A 561 -3.33 19.93 -8.03
N ALA A 562 -4.01 19.13 -8.84
CA ALA A 562 -4.88 18.08 -8.33
C ALA A 562 -4.00 16.97 -7.73
N THR A 563 -4.34 16.53 -6.52
CA THR A 563 -3.72 15.34 -5.92
C THR A 563 -4.63 14.13 -6.13
N PHE A 564 -4.01 13.01 -6.47
CA PHE A 564 -4.66 11.73 -6.69
C PHE A 564 -4.15 10.73 -5.67
N ALA A 565 -4.99 9.77 -5.32
CA ALA A 565 -4.57 8.53 -4.66
C ALA A 565 -4.35 7.46 -5.73
N GLY A 566 -3.25 6.70 -5.63
CA GLY A 566 -2.92 5.63 -6.56
C GLY A 566 -2.40 4.38 -5.86
N MET A 567 -2.61 3.21 -6.46
CA MET A 567 -2.07 1.93 -5.97
C MET A 567 -0.82 1.52 -6.75
N PHE A 568 0.33 1.55 -6.08
CA PHE A 568 1.66 1.41 -6.67
C PHE A 568 2.33 0.09 -6.22
N PRO A 569 2.54 -0.91 -7.10
CA PRO A 569 2.93 -2.26 -6.67
C PRO A 569 4.27 -2.35 -5.94
N LEU A 570 5.30 -1.64 -6.39
CA LEU A 570 6.61 -1.64 -5.74
C LEU A 570 6.55 -0.78 -4.48
N HIS A 571 5.98 0.43 -4.55
CA HIS A 571 5.82 1.31 -3.39
C HIS A 571 5.11 0.60 -2.23
N ALA A 572 4.03 -0.15 -2.50
CA ALA A 572 3.27 -0.91 -1.50
C ALA A 572 4.04 -2.09 -0.88
N SER A 573 5.30 -2.30 -1.26
CA SER A 573 6.22 -3.29 -0.67
C SER A 573 7.30 -2.63 0.22
N LEU A 574 7.32 -1.29 0.35
CA LEU A 574 8.19 -0.59 1.29
C LEU A 574 7.64 -0.69 2.70
N ASN A 575 8.49 -1.06 3.66
CA ASN A 575 8.13 -1.05 5.07
C ASN A 575 8.33 0.31 5.73
N HIS A 576 7.70 0.49 6.89
CA HIS A 576 7.84 1.69 7.70
C HIS A 576 9.08 1.66 8.61
N ALA A 577 9.81 2.77 8.66
CA ALA A 577 10.66 3.13 9.80
C ALA A 577 10.48 4.61 10.17
N CYS A 578 10.45 4.94 11.46
CA CYS A 578 10.41 6.35 11.89
C CYS A 578 11.74 7.09 11.62
N ASP A 579 12.82 6.36 11.34
CA ASP A 579 14.12 6.82 10.83
C ASP A 579 14.36 6.31 9.40
N ASN A 580 13.42 6.58 8.51
CA ASN A 580 13.44 6.21 7.10
C ASN A 580 14.75 6.59 6.37
N ASN A 581 15.01 5.87 5.29
CA ASN A 581 16.17 6.04 4.43
C ASN A 581 15.79 6.33 2.96
N VAL A 582 14.50 6.27 2.61
CA VAL A 582 13.96 6.73 1.32
C VAL A 582 12.76 7.66 1.51
N GLU A 583 12.49 8.50 0.51
CA GLU A 583 11.35 9.40 0.42
C GLU A 583 10.57 9.13 -0.85
N ILE A 584 9.27 9.39 -0.80
CA ILE A 584 8.38 9.30 -1.96
C ILE A 584 8.16 10.71 -2.48
N ILE A 585 8.46 10.91 -3.76
CA ILE A 585 8.27 12.19 -4.44
C ILE A 585 7.45 11.99 -5.71
N ASP A 586 6.75 13.03 -6.14
CA ASP A 586 6.11 13.04 -7.45
C ASP A 586 7.17 12.81 -8.55
N GLY A 587 6.81 12.08 -9.60
CA GLY A 587 7.70 11.74 -10.70
C GLY A 587 6.95 11.61 -12.02
N LEU A 588 7.71 11.51 -13.12
CA LEU A 588 7.19 11.26 -14.46
C LEU A 588 7.67 9.89 -14.96
N VAL A 589 6.80 8.88 -14.91
CA VAL A 589 7.10 7.50 -15.31
C VAL A 589 6.46 7.24 -16.66
N ASP A 590 7.26 6.86 -17.67
CA ASP A 590 6.79 6.67 -19.05
C ASP A 590 6.01 7.89 -19.61
N GLY A 591 6.41 9.10 -19.24
CA GLY A 591 5.74 10.34 -19.65
C GLY A 591 4.41 10.62 -18.93
N ARG A 592 4.09 9.91 -17.84
CA ARG A 592 2.88 10.13 -17.02
C ARG A 592 3.22 10.40 -15.56
N PRO A 593 2.41 11.19 -14.85
CA PRO A 593 2.52 11.33 -13.41
C PRO A 593 2.55 9.97 -12.69
N GLY A 594 3.50 9.81 -11.78
CA GLY A 594 3.69 8.65 -10.93
C GLY A 594 4.52 9.04 -9.71
N VAL A 595 5.24 8.07 -9.11
CA VAL A 595 6.10 8.33 -7.96
C VAL A 595 7.52 7.85 -8.21
N TYR A 596 8.48 8.61 -7.68
CA TYR A 596 9.86 8.17 -7.54
C TYR A 596 10.16 7.89 -6.07
N VAL A 597 10.95 6.84 -5.84
CA VAL A 597 11.48 6.52 -4.51
C VAL A 597 12.93 6.98 -4.47
N ARG A 598 13.14 8.13 -3.82
CA ARG A 598 14.45 8.78 -3.74
C ARG A 598 15.16 8.40 -2.45
N VAL A 599 16.45 8.12 -2.56
CA VAL A 599 17.32 7.81 -1.42
C VAL A 599 17.50 9.06 -0.57
N PHE A 600 17.13 8.96 0.71
CA PHE A 600 17.26 10.02 1.71
C PHE A 600 18.51 9.86 2.57
N ARG A 601 19.07 8.65 2.61
CA ARG A 601 20.30 8.30 3.32
C ARG A 601 21.06 7.26 2.54
N ASP A 602 22.38 7.33 2.55
CA ASP A 602 23.23 6.32 1.95
C ASP A 602 22.83 4.90 2.41
N LEU A 603 22.77 3.99 1.45
CA LEU A 603 22.43 2.58 1.62
C LEU A 603 23.59 1.72 1.13
N ASN A 604 23.83 0.62 1.82
CA ASN A 604 24.70 -0.45 1.36
C ASN A 604 23.90 -1.53 0.63
N ALA A 605 24.61 -2.38 -0.12
CA ALA A 605 24.00 -3.58 -0.67
C ALA A 605 23.45 -4.46 0.47
N GLY A 606 22.19 -4.89 0.34
CA GLY A 606 21.49 -5.67 1.36
C GLY A 606 20.73 -4.85 2.41
N ASP A 607 20.86 -3.52 2.42
CA ASP A 607 20.03 -2.68 3.30
C ASP A 607 18.58 -2.66 2.82
N GLU A 608 17.63 -2.72 3.75
CA GLU A 608 16.20 -2.57 3.47
C GLU A 608 15.85 -1.09 3.28
N LEU A 609 15.02 -0.80 2.28
CA LEU A 609 14.47 0.52 2.03
C LEU A 609 13.22 0.72 2.90
N PHE A 610 13.26 1.75 3.75
CA PHE A 610 12.17 2.13 4.63
C PHE A 610 11.65 3.51 4.28
N THR A 611 10.33 3.62 4.18
CA THR A 611 9.59 4.89 4.09
C THR A 611 8.92 5.22 5.43
N THR A 612 8.23 6.34 5.51
CA THR A 612 7.38 6.72 6.65
C THR A 612 5.91 6.63 6.24
N TYR A 613 5.07 5.95 7.03
CA TYR A 613 3.61 5.90 6.80
C TYR A 613 2.86 7.00 7.54
N ILE A 614 3.50 7.59 8.55
CA ILE A 614 2.91 8.60 9.43
C ILE A 614 3.87 9.77 9.61
N ASP A 615 3.35 10.92 10.01
CA ASP A 615 4.19 12.05 10.40
C ASP A 615 5.03 11.69 11.64
N THR A 616 6.35 11.74 11.47
CA THR A 616 7.29 11.31 12.50
C THR A 616 7.67 12.43 13.49
N THR A 617 7.09 13.62 13.38
CA THR A 617 7.28 14.71 14.35
C THR A 617 6.58 14.45 15.68
N MET A 618 5.54 13.62 15.68
CA MET A 618 4.80 13.22 16.88
C MET A 618 5.68 12.47 17.89
N PRO A 619 5.34 12.50 19.20
CA PRO A 619 6.00 11.68 20.22
C PRO A 619 5.91 10.17 19.93
N ARG A 620 6.87 9.40 20.43
CA ARG A 620 6.95 7.94 20.21
C ARG A 620 5.65 7.19 20.52
N LYS A 621 5.05 7.38 21.71
CA LYS A 621 3.81 6.69 22.10
C LYS A 621 2.70 6.91 21.07
N ILE A 622 2.54 8.15 20.58
CA ILE A 622 1.56 8.54 19.55
C ILE A 622 1.86 7.86 18.22
N ARG A 623 3.12 7.92 17.75
CA ARG A 623 3.53 7.28 16.50
C ARG A 623 3.21 5.79 16.50
N ARG A 624 3.56 5.09 17.58
CA ARG A 624 3.31 3.64 17.73
C ARG A 624 1.81 3.34 17.80
N ALA A 625 1.05 4.15 18.52
CA ALA A 625 -0.39 4.01 18.63
C ALA A 625 -1.07 4.15 17.25
N TRP A 626 -0.74 5.20 16.48
CA TRP A 626 -1.25 5.37 15.11
C TRP A 626 -0.89 4.22 14.19
N LEU A 627 0.38 3.78 14.19
CA LEU A 627 0.79 2.64 13.39
C LEU A 627 0.03 1.36 13.75
N PHE A 628 -0.25 1.14 15.04
CA PHE A 628 -1.04 0.01 15.47
C PHE A 628 -2.51 0.13 15.01
N LYS A 629 -3.15 1.29 15.17
CA LYS A 629 -4.54 1.49 14.71
C LYS A 629 -4.69 1.33 13.19
N SER A 630 -3.83 2.00 12.43
CA SER A 630 -3.96 2.07 10.97
C SER A 630 -3.35 0.86 10.24
N PHE A 631 -2.25 0.30 10.77
CA PHE A 631 -1.46 -0.73 10.08
C PHE A 631 -1.27 -2.02 10.91
N ASN A 632 -1.79 -2.09 12.15
CA ASN A 632 -1.79 -3.27 13.01
C ASN A 632 -0.40 -3.87 13.26
N PHE A 633 0.60 -3.01 13.47
CA PHE A 633 1.92 -3.43 13.93
C PHE A 633 2.50 -2.44 14.93
N TRP A 634 3.36 -2.95 15.82
CA TRP A 634 4.15 -2.12 16.72
C TRP A 634 5.48 -1.79 16.06
N CYS A 635 5.73 -0.51 15.80
CA CYS A 635 7.01 -0.10 15.22
C CYS A 635 8.16 -0.40 16.19
N GLN A 636 9.11 -1.19 15.71
CA GLN A 636 10.34 -1.59 16.40
C GLN A 636 11.58 -1.02 15.68
N CYS A 637 11.44 0.02 14.85
CA CYS A 637 12.58 0.67 14.20
C CYS A 637 13.57 1.21 15.24
N ARG A 638 14.81 1.44 14.81
CA ARG A 638 15.89 1.94 15.66
C ARG A 638 15.49 3.21 16.42
N ARG A 639 14.78 4.16 15.79
CA ARG A 639 14.27 5.33 16.53
C ARG A 639 13.30 4.97 17.65
N CYS A 640 12.33 4.09 17.40
CA CYS A 640 11.39 3.63 18.43
C CYS A 640 12.06 2.79 19.53
N GLN A 641 13.25 2.23 19.32
CA GLN A 641 13.99 1.55 20.36
C GLN A 641 14.77 2.51 21.28
N PHE A 642 15.19 3.67 20.77
CA PHE A 642 16.06 4.61 21.51
C PHE A 642 15.43 5.97 21.83
N GLU A 643 14.16 6.17 21.46
CA GLU A 643 13.33 7.28 21.92
C GLU A 643 12.48 6.83 23.12
N GLY A 644 12.32 7.67 24.14
CA GLY A 644 11.54 7.37 25.35
C GLY A 644 10.14 7.97 25.31
N ASP A 645 9.26 7.48 26.19
CA ASP A 645 7.88 7.96 26.31
C ASP A 645 7.69 8.99 27.43
N GLY A 646 8.77 9.41 28.10
CA GLY A 646 8.75 10.45 29.13
C GLY A 646 9.78 10.26 30.24
N PRO A 647 9.81 11.15 31.23
CA PRO A 647 10.84 11.18 32.28
C PRO A 647 10.71 10.09 33.34
N ASN A 648 9.60 9.37 33.38
CA ASN A 648 9.30 8.42 34.45
C ASN A 648 9.78 6.99 34.13
N ILE A 649 10.30 6.76 32.92
CA ILE A 649 10.79 5.45 32.49
C ILE A 649 12.15 5.58 31.79
N CYS A 650 13.09 4.71 32.16
CA CYS A 650 14.41 4.69 31.53
C CYS A 650 14.30 4.07 30.13
N THR A 651 14.72 4.81 29.11
CA THR A 651 14.70 4.37 27.71
C THR A 651 15.58 3.14 27.44
N ASN A 652 16.66 2.92 28.21
CA ASN A 652 17.56 1.78 28.01
C ASN A 652 17.07 0.51 28.72
N CYS A 653 16.73 0.60 30.01
CA CYS A 653 16.47 -0.59 30.85
C CYS A 653 15.01 -0.76 31.29
N GLY A 654 14.10 0.16 30.91
CA GLY A 654 12.69 0.09 31.27
C GLY A 654 12.37 0.34 32.74
N LYS A 655 13.37 0.64 33.58
CA LYS A 655 13.17 0.95 35.01
C LYS A 655 12.23 2.16 35.15
N TYR A 656 11.24 2.07 36.03
CA TYR A 656 10.40 3.20 36.43
C TYR A 656 11.10 4.07 37.48
N ALA A 657 10.90 5.38 37.40
CA ALA A 657 11.33 6.30 38.44
C ALA A 657 10.52 6.08 39.71
N GLN A 658 11.13 6.34 40.88
CA GLN A 658 10.40 6.39 42.14
C GLN A 658 9.38 7.54 42.09
N GLU A 659 8.31 7.45 42.88
CA GLU A 659 7.32 8.52 43.02
C GLU A 659 8.01 9.88 43.20
N ASP A 660 7.53 10.87 42.45
CA ASP A 660 8.04 12.26 42.35
C ASP A 660 9.44 12.48 41.74
N LYS A 661 10.18 11.43 41.35
CA LYS A 661 11.47 11.58 40.66
C LYS A 661 11.34 11.50 39.14
N LYS A 662 12.14 12.29 38.43
CA LYS A 662 12.26 12.30 36.97
C LYS A 662 13.67 11.92 36.55
N PHE A 663 13.81 11.06 35.55
CA PHE A 663 15.10 10.76 34.96
C PHE A 663 15.61 11.91 34.11
N GLN A 664 16.93 12.00 33.99
CA GLN A 664 17.57 13.02 33.16
C GLN A 664 17.42 12.64 31.68
N HIS A 665 17.05 13.62 30.86
CA HIS A 665 16.99 13.45 29.42
C HIS A 665 18.41 13.53 28.81
N CYS A 666 18.58 12.96 27.62
CA CYS A 666 19.74 13.24 26.80
C CYS A 666 19.83 14.74 26.50
N GLY A 667 20.95 15.38 26.85
CA GLY A 667 21.14 16.82 26.64
C GLY A 667 21.11 17.27 25.17
N LYS A 668 21.31 16.35 24.22
CA LYS A 668 21.26 16.64 22.78
C LYS A 668 19.83 16.54 22.21
N CYS A 669 19.22 15.35 22.29
CA CYS A 669 17.93 15.11 21.64
C CYS A 669 16.74 15.53 22.50
N LYS A 670 16.86 15.50 23.83
CA LYS A 670 15.77 15.67 24.81
C LYS A 670 14.59 14.69 24.65
N LYS A 671 14.78 13.62 23.89
CA LYS A 671 13.77 12.61 23.53
C LYS A 671 14.04 11.22 24.13
N ALA A 672 15.09 11.07 24.94
CA ALA A 672 15.42 9.83 25.63
C ALA A 672 15.79 10.16 27.09
N TRP A 673 15.38 9.32 28.03
CA TRP A 673 15.53 9.53 29.47
C TRP A 673 16.26 8.35 30.12
N TYR A 674 17.20 8.61 31.02
CA TYR A 674 18.07 7.58 31.58
C TYR A 674 18.13 7.64 33.10
N CYS A 675 18.00 6.47 33.73
CA CYS A 675 18.12 6.34 35.18
C CYS A 675 19.57 6.49 35.70
N SER A 676 20.56 6.38 34.81
CA SER A 676 21.97 6.53 35.13
C SER A 676 22.79 6.88 33.89
N LEU A 677 23.99 7.44 34.10
CA LEU A 677 24.97 7.67 33.04
C LEU A 677 25.37 6.37 32.33
N GLN A 678 25.38 5.25 33.06
CA GLN A 678 25.67 3.93 32.49
C GLN A 678 24.62 3.53 31.44
N CYS A 679 23.33 3.66 31.77
CA CYS A 679 22.25 3.41 30.82
C CYS A 679 22.31 4.32 29.60
N GLN A 680 22.71 5.59 29.78
CA GLN A 680 22.90 6.51 28.67
C GLN A 680 24.04 6.06 27.75
N LYS A 681 25.21 5.67 28.30
CA LYS A 681 26.36 5.20 27.53
C LYS A 681 26.06 3.91 26.77
N GLU A 682 25.39 2.96 27.41
CA GLU A 682 24.96 1.72 26.77
C GLU A 682 24.00 1.97 25.60
N ALA A 683 22.96 2.78 25.81
CA ALA A 683 22.03 3.15 24.75
C ALA A 683 22.74 3.89 23.60
N TRP A 684 23.70 4.76 23.93
CA TRP A 684 24.51 5.49 22.94
C TRP A 684 25.22 4.54 21.98
N VAL A 685 25.94 3.55 22.52
CA VAL A 685 26.68 2.55 21.74
C VAL A 685 25.74 1.61 20.98
N LYS A 686 24.62 1.19 21.59
CA LYS A 686 23.66 0.27 20.96
C LYS A 686 22.91 0.87 19.78
N GLY A 687 22.78 2.20 19.67
CA GLY A 687 22.16 2.82 18.50
C GLY A 687 21.57 4.21 18.70
N HIS A 688 21.50 4.73 19.93
CA HIS A 688 21.00 6.10 20.14
C HIS A 688 21.84 7.15 19.41
N ILE A 689 23.17 6.95 19.28
CA ILE A 689 24.02 7.88 18.51
C ILE A 689 23.48 8.13 17.10
N ALA A 690 22.93 7.11 16.46
CA ALA A 690 22.41 7.19 15.09
C ALA A 690 21.10 7.99 14.99
N ILE A 691 20.31 8.12 16.06
CA ILE A 691 19.00 8.78 16.03
C ILE A 691 18.94 10.07 16.85
N CYS A 692 19.95 10.36 17.67
CA CYS A 692 19.95 11.46 18.62
C CYS A 692 19.69 12.84 17.96
N GLN A 693 20.32 13.09 16.81
CA GLN A 693 20.19 14.35 16.07
C GLN A 693 19.78 14.14 14.63
N LEU A 694 19.27 12.94 14.32
CA LEU A 694 18.81 12.62 12.98
C LEU A 694 17.60 13.51 12.65
N GLN A 695 17.69 14.22 11.52
CA GLN A 695 16.50 14.85 10.94
C GLN A 695 15.62 13.73 10.40
N HIS A 696 14.37 13.66 10.83
CA HIS A 696 13.45 12.61 10.40
C HIS A 696 12.56 13.17 9.29
N SER A 697 12.24 12.35 8.27
CA SER A 697 11.31 12.81 7.24
C SER A 697 9.93 13.02 7.85
N MET A 698 9.21 13.99 7.29
CA MET A 698 7.79 14.17 7.54
C MET A 698 7.06 13.56 6.36
N VAL A 699 6.01 12.79 6.62
CA VAL A 699 5.02 12.49 5.58
C VAL A 699 4.39 13.82 5.21
N ASN A 700 4.30 14.12 3.92
CA ASN A 700 3.62 15.33 3.46
C ASN A 700 2.17 15.25 3.99
N PRO A 701 1.59 16.29 4.62
CA PRO A 701 0.20 16.24 5.06
C PRO A 701 -0.79 15.88 3.94
N LYS A 702 -0.41 16.12 2.66
CA LYS A 702 -1.17 15.73 1.47
C LYS A 702 -1.15 14.23 1.14
N THR A 703 -0.29 13.44 1.80
CA THR A 703 -0.06 12.01 1.54
C THR A 703 -0.59 11.10 2.66
N ILE A 704 -1.38 11.63 3.58
CA ILE A 704 -2.10 10.80 4.54
C ILE A 704 -3.28 10.17 3.79
N ASP A 705 -3.17 8.89 3.43
CA ASP A 705 -4.34 8.08 3.08
C ASP A 705 -5.15 7.88 4.36
N THR A 706 -6.14 8.74 4.60
CA THR A 706 -6.87 8.78 5.86
C THR A 706 -7.87 7.63 6.03
N ASP A 707 -7.93 6.69 5.09
CA ASP A 707 -9.00 5.68 5.08
C ASP A 707 -8.68 4.36 5.74
N LEU A 708 -7.46 4.24 6.26
CA LEU A 708 -7.14 3.20 7.24
C LEU A 708 -7.74 3.47 8.62
N GLN A 709 -8.39 4.63 8.81
CA GLN A 709 -8.51 5.26 10.12
C GLN A 709 -9.91 5.20 10.76
N ASP A 710 -10.91 4.71 10.01
CA ASP A 710 -12.31 4.48 10.48
C ASP A 710 -12.54 3.08 11.11
N ARG A 711 -11.48 2.50 11.68
CA ARG A 711 -11.55 1.26 12.45
C ARG A 711 -12.03 1.50 13.86
#